data_AF-A0A946KK79-F1
#
_entry.id   AF-A0A946KK79-F1
#
_cell.length_a   1.000
_cell.length_b   1.000
_cell.length_c   1.000
_cell.angle_alpha   90.00
_cell.angle_beta   90.00
_cell.angle_gamma   90.00
#
_symmetry.space_group_name_H-M   'P 1'
#
loop_
_entity.id
_entity.type
_entity.pdbx_description
1 polymer ?
#
loop_
_entity_poly.entity_id
_entity_poly.type
_entity_poly.pdbx_seq_one_letter_code
_entity_poly.pdbx_strand_id
1 'polypeptide(L)'
;TTMMAADGLLNSNFLAVAETEGMYFSGPDVRYGSNFNQSTGETAADVLADYKAEFGEAPAAPFWAHSYDATTLLLDAIAAASYEDGGALIIDRAGVREHLNGVTGYSGLIGTMACDAYGDCSSSKITVIQNIDTGDYDASTANVVYEYAPLAATQVGDIVAGAEKPTYGGSVTIGVEAEATGLRPWEDSCSSPCYNMMIAVFDKLFEQNEVGSYVPNLAAGASANDDFTVWTVSLRSGVRFHDGSAFNAQSLVDMWAIQQGGAAAAGHIAATGLTAVEATGDLEVVYTLSKTNSAFPSYLARAPLGMAFESGAAAADTDAFSIAPVGTGPFVIESRDIDNETVFTRNPNYWQKDMWGRPLPYLDSFAVRPIPDETTRLASLTSGTVTAMQSLRQATIRDARESEGITLYEFQGNNAGGGMFNVLLAPYDDVRVRRGLSLANNQLAVIEALGGKGISGPATQFFSTDSPWWSQAVYDAYPHFDYEAGKALIQEYLDDPERSDGKAVGEKIDVDLSCPPDPTLIAAMSVLEQLWTGTEMVNVNLLNTDQATHINTALGMGNGFMGDHGAHCWRWGSEDDPSVALGDAYAPWQMSPLNFSNYSDDEASAALAEAITTDDFVRRKELYEIVGLIGARDMPMWYSGSTATLIAVANGIVGLDNWTTVDGQLGIGHPNAEGRWHQVWLNN
;
A
#
# COMPACT_ATOMS: atom_id res chain seq x y z
N THR A 1 -30.21 40.41 33.03
CA THR A 1 -29.55 39.29 32.34
C THR A 1 -30.52 38.80 31.29
N THR A 2 -30.11 38.70 30.04
CA THR A 2 -30.98 38.20 28.96
C THR A 2 -30.92 36.68 28.97
N MET A 3 -32.07 36.02 29.07
CA MET A 3 -32.14 34.55 29.09
C MET A 3 -32.12 34.00 27.67
N MET A 4 -31.39 32.90 27.47
CA MET A 4 -31.28 32.17 26.21
C MET A 4 -31.69 30.72 26.42
N ALA A 5 -32.30 30.11 25.43
CA ALA A 5 -32.75 28.72 25.44
C ALA A 5 -32.25 27.97 24.20
N ALA A 6 -31.97 26.69 24.38
CA ALA A 6 -31.52 25.80 23.32
C ALA A 6 -32.70 25.25 22.50
N ASP A 7 -32.37 24.57 21.42
CA ASP A 7 -33.23 24.08 20.35
C ASP A 7 -34.43 23.25 20.79
N GLY A 8 -34.27 22.36 21.77
CA GLY A 8 -35.35 21.54 22.31
C GLY A 8 -36.47 22.35 23.02
N LEU A 9 -36.20 23.62 23.35
CA LEU A 9 -37.16 24.54 23.98
C LEU A 9 -37.87 25.45 22.98
N LEU A 10 -37.58 25.34 21.67
CA LEU A 10 -38.34 25.99 20.60
C LEU A 10 -39.69 25.28 20.38
N ASN A 11 -40.44 25.05 21.45
CA ASN A 11 -41.71 24.35 21.47
C ASN A 11 -42.83 25.35 21.70
N SER A 12 -43.94 25.21 20.97
CA SER A 12 -45.09 26.14 21.06
C SER A 12 -45.62 26.32 22.47
N ASN A 13 -45.66 25.27 23.29
CA ASN A 13 -46.13 25.35 24.68
C ASN A 13 -45.14 26.10 25.58
N PHE A 14 -43.83 26.01 25.31
CA PHE A 14 -42.82 26.70 26.10
C PHE A 14 -42.75 28.18 25.74
N LEU A 15 -42.83 28.52 24.45
CA LEU A 15 -42.86 29.92 23.99
C LEU A 15 -44.12 30.66 24.45
N ALA A 16 -45.19 29.95 24.79
CA ALA A 16 -46.43 30.53 25.33
C ALA A 16 -46.34 30.96 26.80
N VAL A 17 -45.23 30.63 27.49
CA VAL A 17 -45.01 31.02 28.89
C VAL A 17 -44.60 32.49 28.94
N ALA A 18 -45.30 33.31 29.74
CA ALA A 18 -45.11 34.76 29.80
C ALA A 18 -43.66 35.18 30.11
N GLU A 19 -42.96 34.40 30.93
CA GLU A 19 -41.56 34.62 31.31
C GLU A 19 -40.57 34.44 30.14
N THR A 20 -41.02 33.87 29.03
CA THR A 20 -40.19 33.65 27.84
C THR A 20 -40.24 34.82 26.86
N GLU A 21 -41.10 35.81 27.07
CA GLU A 21 -41.13 37.01 26.24
C GLU A 21 -39.79 37.75 26.32
N GLY A 22 -39.22 38.07 25.16
CA GLY A 22 -37.90 38.68 25.01
C GLY A 22 -36.72 37.71 25.09
N MET A 23 -36.93 36.42 25.36
CA MET A 23 -35.87 35.39 25.34
C MET A 23 -35.41 35.07 23.93
N TYR A 24 -34.15 34.64 23.81
CA TYR A 24 -33.56 34.18 22.56
C TYR A 24 -33.51 32.66 22.50
N PHE A 25 -33.87 32.09 21.37
CA PHE A 25 -33.90 30.64 21.16
C PHE A 25 -33.05 30.28 19.95
N SER A 26 -31.98 29.51 20.16
CA SER A 26 -31.22 28.89 19.07
C SER A 26 -31.90 27.57 18.68
N GLY A 27 -32.15 27.31 17.40
CA GLY A 27 -32.81 26.08 16.99
C GLY A 27 -32.90 25.88 15.47
N PRO A 28 -33.58 24.80 15.04
CA PRO A 28 -33.80 24.53 13.63
C PRO A 28 -34.55 25.69 12.98
N ASP A 29 -34.25 25.97 11.71
CA ASP A 29 -35.08 26.88 10.95
C ASP A 29 -36.42 26.20 10.63
N VAL A 30 -37.49 26.72 11.22
CA VAL A 30 -38.86 26.22 10.99
C VAL A 30 -39.53 26.87 9.77
N ARG A 31 -38.83 27.75 9.06
CA ARG A 31 -39.30 28.42 7.85
C ARG A 31 -38.92 27.59 6.62
N TYR A 32 -39.63 26.47 6.43
CA TYR A 32 -39.34 25.50 5.36
C TYR A 32 -39.63 26.01 3.94
N GLY A 33 -40.39 27.10 3.78
CA GLY A 33 -40.65 27.72 2.48
C GLY A 33 -41.29 26.75 1.48
N SER A 34 -40.72 26.66 0.27
CA SER A 34 -41.15 25.74 -0.80
C SER A 34 -40.29 24.48 -0.87
N ASN A 35 -39.58 24.13 0.20
CA ASN A 35 -38.82 22.90 0.25
C ASN A 35 -39.77 21.69 0.15
N PHE A 36 -39.27 20.63 -0.48
CA PHE A 36 -39.96 19.35 -0.58
C PHE A 36 -38.96 18.23 -0.37
N ASN A 37 -39.44 17.11 0.16
CA ASN A 37 -38.64 15.91 0.29
C ASN A 37 -38.60 15.19 -1.07
N GLN A 38 -37.40 14.95 -1.62
CA GLN A 38 -37.25 14.45 -2.98
C GLN A 38 -37.80 13.03 -3.22
N SER A 39 -37.80 12.17 -2.21
CA SER A 39 -38.23 10.78 -2.35
C SER A 39 -39.75 10.66 -2.31
N THR A 40 -40.40 11.47 -1.47
CA THR A 40 -41.86 11.44 -1.28
C THR A 40 -42.60 12.47 -2.13
N GLY A 41 -41.94 13.58 -2.50
CA GLY A 41 -42.55 14.74 -3.16
C GLY A 41 -43.33 15.66 -2.22
N GLU A 42 -43.42 15.34 -0.92
CA GLU A 42 -44.22 16.06 0.06
C GLU A 42 -43.54 17.36 0.50
N THR A 43 -44.35 18.39 0.76
CA THR A 43 -43.90 19.64 1.40
C THR A 43 -44.19 19.62 2.90
N ALA A 44 -43.60 20.57 3.64
CA ALA A 44 -43.90 20.76 5.06
C ALA A 44 -45.41 21.00 5.32
N ALA A 45 -46.10 21.65 4.38
CA ALA A 45 -47.54 21.90 4.49
C ALA A 45 -48.36 20.62 4.36
N ASP A 46 -47.96 19.72 3.45
CA ASP A 46 -48.63 18.44 3.23
C ASP A 46 -48.45 17.52 4.44
N VAL A 47 -47.22 17.38 4.93
CA VAL A 47 -46.92 16.58 6.14
C VAL A 47 -47.68 17.08 7.36
N LEU A 48 -47.80 18.40 7.55
CA LEU A 48 -48.58 18.97 8.65
C LEU A 48 -50.10 18.76 8.47
N ALA A 49 -50.60 18.79 7.24
CA ALA A 49 -52.01 18.53 6.96
C ALA A 49 -52.36 17.08 7.29
N ASP A 50 -51.53 16.13 6.87
CA ASP A 50 -51.69 14.71 7.16
C ASP A 50 -51.57 14.42 8.65
N TYR A 51 -50.57 14.99 9.32
CA TYR A 51 -50.40 14.83 10.77
C TYR A 51 -51.63 15.35 11.53
N LYS A 52 -52.16 16.52 11.16
CA LYS A 52 -53.38 17.07 11.79
C LYS A 52 -54.61 16.23 11.50
N ALA A 53 -54.72 15.67 10.29
CA ALA A 53 -55.84 14.80 9.93
C ALA A 53 -55.84 13.52 10.77
N GLU A 54 -54.67 12.96 11.06
CA GLU A 54 -54.51 11.74 11.86
C GLU A 54 -54.63 12.00 13.37
N PHE A 55 -53.96 13.03 13.89
CA PHE A 55 -53.79 13.24 15.33
C PHE A 55 -54.63 14.38 15.92
N GLY A 56 -55.29 15.18 15.08
CA GLY A 56 -56.18 16.27 15.51
C GLY A 56 -55.47 17.55 15.95
N GLU A 57 -54.14 17.58 15.97
CA GLU A 57 -53.31 18.74 16.35
C GLU A 57 -52.01 18.81 15.55
N ALA A 58 -51.29 19.93 15.60
CA ALA A 58 -49.96 20.05 14.99
C ALA A 58 -48.89 19.43 15.90
N PRO A 59 -47.77 18.92 15.35
CA PRO A 59 -46.67 18.44 16.18
C PRO A 59 -46.07 19.59 17.00
N ALA A 60 -45.96 19.40 18.32
CA ALA A 60 -45.40 20.42 19.21
C ALA A 60 -43.86 20.47 19.17
N ALA A 61 -43.19 19.39 18.78
CA ALA A 61 -41.74 19.29 18.76
C ALA A 61 -41.13 20.05 17.56
N PRO A 62 -40.12 20.92 17.73
CA PRO A 62 -39.55 21.71 16.63
C PRO A 62 -38.82 20.90 15.55
N PHE A 63 -38.49 19.63 15.83
CA PHE A 63 -37.71 18.76 14.96
C PHE A 63 -38.54 17.81 14.08
N TRP A 64 -39.87 17.96 14.02
CA TRP A 64 -40.73 17.03 13.27
C TRP A 64 -40.31 16.89 11.79
N ALA A 65 -39.90 17.98 11.13
CA ALA A 65 -39.45 17.95 9.74
C ALA A 65 -38.11 17.21 9.58
N HIS A 66 -37.20 17.33 10.57
CA HIS A 66 -35.93 16.61 10.59
C HIS A 66 -36.17 15.11 10.74
N SER A 67 -37.11 14.73 11.62
CA SER A 67 -37.49 13.32 11.81
C SER A 67 -38.10 12.72 10.55
N TYR A 68 -38.92 13.49 9.82
CA TYR A 68 -39.47 13.07 8.54
C TYR A 68 -38.37 12.84 7.50
N ASP A 69 -37.51 13.83 7.29
CA ASP A 69 -36.40 13.73 6.33
C ASP A 69 -35.43 12.59 6.67
N ALA A 70 -35.05 12.43 7.95
CA ALA A 70 -34.18 11.35 8.39
C ALA A 70 -34.80 9.96 8.19
N THR A 71 -36.12 9.83 8.44
CA THR A 71 -36.83 8.56 8.23
C THR A 71 -36.86 8.20 6.76
N THR A 72 -37.21 9.15 5.90
CA THR A 72 -37.25 8.92 4.46
C THR A 72 -35.87 8.58 3.91
N LEU A 73 -34.84 9.31 4.32
CA LEU A 73 -33.46 9.05 3.92
C LEU A 73 -32.98 7.65 4.34
N LEU A 74 -33.35 7.19 5.54
CA LEU A 74 -33.04 5.84 5.99
C LEU A 74 -33.80 4.78 5.17
N LEU A 75 -35.06 5.03 4.81
CA LEU A 75 -35.83 4.12 3.97
C LEU A 75 -35.26 4.05 2.55
N ASP A 76 -34.82 5.17 1.98
CA ASP A 76 -34.11 5.23 0.71
C ASP A 76 -32.82 4.40 0.76
N ALA A 77 -32.04 4.55 1.84
CA ALA A 77 -30.82 3.79 2.08
C ALA A 77 -31.09 2.28 2.23
N ILE A 78 -32.14 1.89 2.96
CA ILE A 78 -32.57 0.48 3.08
C ILE A 78 -32.98 -0.08 1.73
N ALA A 79 -33.79 0.65 0.96
CA ALA A 79 -34.23 0.22 -0.36
C ALA A 79 -33.04 0.03 -1.30
N ALA A 80 -32.11 0.98 -1.33
CA ALA A 80 -30.88 0.89 -2.12
C ALA A 80 -29.96 -0.26 -1.65
N ALA A 81 -30.07 -0.68 -0.40
CA ALA A 81 -29.29 -1.75 0.21
C ALA A 81 -29.98 -3.10 0.32
N SER A 82 -31.15 -3.24 -0.28
CA SER A 82 -31.90 -4.48 -0.25
C SER A 82 -31.72 -5.28 -1.54
N TYR A 83 -31.52 -6.59 -1.43
CA TYR A 83 -31.52 -7.52 -2.57
C TYR A 83 -32.12 -8.88 -2.18
N GLU A 84 -32.57 -9.64 -3.18
CA GLU A 84 -33.10 -10.99 -2.98
C GLU A 84 -31.97 -12.02 -3.05
N ASP A 85 -31.84 -12.86 -2.01
CA ASP A 85 -30.92 -14.00 -1.99
C ASP A 85 -31.63 -15.22 -1.40
N GLY A 86 -31.63 -16.34 -2.14
CA GLY A 86 -32.27 -17.58 -1.70
C GLY A 86 -33.77 -17.48 -1.37
N GLY A 87 -34.48 -16.49 -1.90
CA GLY A 87 -35.89 -16.21 -1.59
C GLY A 87 -36.12 -15.43 -0.29
N ALA A 88 -35.06 -14.84 0.29
CA ALA A 88 -35.12 -13.89 1.39
C ALA A 88 -34.68 -12.50 0.93
N LEU A 89 -35.39 -11.47 1.40
CA LEU A 89 -34.95 -10.08 1.28
C LEU A 89 -33.81 -9.83 2.27
N ILE A 90 -32.62 -9.61 1.75
CA ILE A 90 -31.43 -9.26 2.53
C ILE A 90 -31.28 -7.75 2.52
N ILE A 91 -31.20 -7.14 3.71
CA ILE A 91 -30.83 -5.73 3.88
C ILE A 91 -29.36 -5.68 4.27
N ASP A 92 -28.52 -5.22 3.34
CA ASP A 92 -27.09 -5.02 3.60
C ASP A 92 -26.89 -3.82 4.53
N ARG A 93 -26.62 -4.09 5.81
CA ARG A 93 -26.36 -3.05 6.81
C ARG A 93 -25.21 -2.13 6.41
N ALA A 94 -24.23 -2.64 5.66
CA ALA A 94 -23.13 -1.83 5.18
C ALA A 94 -23.55 -0.98 3.99
N GLY A 95 -24.27 -1.56 3.03
CA GLY A 95 -24.88 -0.81 1.95
C GLY A 95 -25.79 0.34 2.43
N VAL A 96 -26.47 0.18 3.57
CA VAL A 96 -27.24 1.28 4.20
C VAL A 96 -26.31 2.40 4.67
N ARG A 97 -25.21 2.07 5.35
CA ARG A 97 -24.24 3.05 5.85
C ARG A 97 -23.49 3.76 4.72
N GLU A 98 -23.06 3.01 3.72
CA GLU A 98 -22.41 3.51 2.51
C GLU A 98 -23.31 4.47 1.75
N HIS A 99 -24.59 4.12 1.59
CA HIS A 99 -25.58 5.02 1.00
C HIS A 99 -25.66 6.33 1.79
N LEU A 100 -25.85 6.26 3.11
CA LEU A 100 -25.95 7.45 3.96
C LEU A 100 -24.68 8.31 3.88
N ASN A 101 -23.49 7.72 3.99
CA ASN A 101 -22.21 8.45 3.91
C ASN A 101 -21.98 9.13 2.55
N GLY A 102 -22.60 8.61 1.47
CA GLY A 102 -22.54 9.19 0.13
C GLY A 102 -23.57 10.30 -0.12
N VAL A 103 -24.50 10.55 0.80
CA VAL A 103 -25.56 11.55 0.61
C VAL A 103 -24.97 12.95 0.59
N THR A 104 -25.03 13.58 -0.58
CA THR A 104 -24.71 14.99 -0.77
C THR A 104 -25.81 15.66 -1.58
N GLY A 105 -26.27 16.84 -1.16
CA GLY A 105 -27.25 17.60 -1.92
C GLY A 105 -28.69 17.09 -1.88
N TYR A 106 -29.07 16.23 -0.92
CA TYR A 106 -30.42 15.69 -0.81
C TYR A 106 -31.44 16.80 -0.52
N SER A 107 -32.51 16.90 -1.31
CA SER A 107 -33.59 17.86 -1.05
C SER A 107 -34.55 17.32 0.00
N GLY A 108 -34.50 17.89 1.21
CA GLY A 108 -35.42 17.62 2.32
C GLY A 108 -36.32 18.82 2.64
N LEU A 109 -37.30 18.62 3.51
CA LEU A 109 -38.12 19.68 4.09
C LEU A 109 -37.28 20.75 4.79
N ILE A 110 -36.22 20.32 5.49
CA ILE A 110 -35.31 21.23 6.22
C ILE A 110 -34.33 21.96 5.30
N GLY A 111 -34.37 21.69 4.00
CA GLY A 111 -33.49 22.24 2.98
C GLY A 111 -32.56 21.17 2.39
N THR A 112 -31.53 21.62 1.70
CA THR A 112 -30.52 20.74 1.12
C THR A 112 -29.63 20.14 2.21
N MET A 113 -29.55 18.81 2.27
CA MET A 113 -28.82 18.05 3.28
C MET A 113 -27.60 17.34 2.68
N ALA A 114 -26.58 17.15 3.52
CA ALA A 114 -25.48 16.23 3.28
C ALA A 114 -25.21 15.43 4.56
N CYS A 115 -24.68 14.23 4.41
CA CYS A 115 -24.23 13.40 5.52
C CYS A 115 -22.71 13.38 5.60
N ASP A 116 -22.17 13.28 6.81
CA ASP A 116 -20.74 13.08 7.03
C ASP A 116 -20.37 11.61 7.30
N ALA A 117 -19.08 11.35 7.46
CA ALA A 117 -18.56 10.01 7.73
C ALA A 117 -19.01 9.40 9.07
N TYR A 118 -19.59 10.20 9.97
CA TYR A 118 -20.15 9.75 11.24
C TYR A 118 -21.66 9.45 11.14
N GLY A 119 -22.27 9.67 9.97
CA GLY A 119 -23.70 9.51 9.74
C GLY A 119 -24.54 10.68 10.26
N ASP A 120 -23.94 11.85 10.48
CA ASP A 120 -24.67 13.07 10.80
C ASP A 120 -25.16 13.72 9.50
N CYS A 121 -26.49 13.81 9.35
CA CYS A 121 -27.14 14.29 8.14
C CYS A 121 -27.97 15.55 8.46
N SER A 122 -27.57 16.71 7.92
CA SER A 122 -28.26 17.97 8.22
C SER A 122 -28.23 18.93 7.03
N SER A 123 -29.26 19.78 6.93
CA SER A 123 -29.09 21.08 6.27
C SER A 123 -28.36 21.96 7.28
N SER A 124 -27.22 22.55 6.93
CA SER A 124 -26.36 23.25 7.89
C SER A 124 -26.92 24.62 8.33
N LYS A 125 -28.24 24.76 8.33
CA LYS A 125 -28.99 25.99 8.63
C LYS A 125 -29.48 26.01 10.07
N ILE A 126 -29.02 27.00 10.83
CA ILE A 126 -29.46 27.23 12.22
C ILE A 126 -29.90 28.68 12.36
N THR A 127 -30.96 28.90 13.14
CA THR A 127 -31.47 30.25 13.43
C THR A 127 -31.45 30.54 14.92
N VAL A 128 -31.32 31.81 15.27
CA VAL A 128 -31.66 32.33 16.60
C VAL A 128 -32.83 33.28 16.42
N ILE A 129 -33.94 32.95 17.06
CA ILE A 129 -35.11 33.84 17.12
C ILE A 129 -35.12 34.61 18.44
N GLN A 130 -35.86 35.70 18.50
CA GLN A 130 -36.29 36.31 19.76
C GLN A 130 -37.80 36.16 19.89
N ASN A 131 -38.26 35.56 20.98
CA ASN A 131 -39.68 35.47 21.30
C ASN A 131 -40.22 36.87 21.59
N ILE A 132 -41.12 37.38 20.75
CA ILE A 132 -41.65 38.75 20.83
C ILE A 132 -43.13 38.81 21.18
N ASP A 133 -43.81 37.67 21.11
CA ASP A 133 -45.22 37.54 21.44
C ASP A 133 -45.50 36.10 21.91
N THR A 134 -45.82 35.95 23.19
CA THR A 134 -46.15 34.64 23.78
C THR A 134 -47.53 34.13 23.36
N GLY A 135 -48.36 34.98 22.73
CA GLY A 135 -49.64 34.60 22.13
C GLY A 135 -49.56 34.24 20.64
N ASP A 136 -48.42 34.50 19.98
CA ASP A 136 -48.23 34.32 18.54
C ASP A 136 -46.89 33.62 18.24
N TYR A 137 -46.95 32.29 18.19
CA TYR A 137 -45.80 31.43 17.90
C TYR A 137 -45.20 31.71 16.51
N ASP A 138 -46.04 31.98 15.52
CA ASP A 138 -45.59 32.20 14.15
C ASP A 138 -44.87 33.55 14.05
N ALA A 139 -45.37 34.60 14.71
CA ALA A 139 -44.68 35.89 14.80
C ALA A 139 -43.31 35.76 15.49
N SER A 140 -43.25 35.00 16.58
CA SER A 140 -42.02 34.79 17.35
C SER A 140 -40.99 33.95 16.59
N THR A 141 -41.39 32.89 15.90
CA THR A 141 -40.48 32.07 15.07
C THR A 141 -40.08 32.74 13.76
N ALA A 142 -40.88 33.67 13.24
CA ALA A 142 -40.50 34.53 12.12
C ALA A 142 -39.45 35.59 12.51
N ASN A 143 -39.35 35.96 13.80
CA ASN A 143 -38.44 36.99 14.30
C ASN A 143 -37.01 36.46 14.50
N VAL A 144 -36.36 36.08 13.40
CA VAL A 144 -34.97 35.64 13.38
C VAL A 144 -34.03 36.82 13.54
N VAL A 145 -33.24 36.81 14.61
CA VAL A 145 -32.24 37.84 14.93
C VAL A 145 -30.84 37.46 14.48
N TYR A 146 -30.60 36.17 14.21
CA TYR A 146 -29.36 35.66 13.65
C TYR A 146 -29.63 34.38 12.85
N GLU A 147 -28.93 34.21 11.73
CA GLU A 147 -29.02 33.03 10.87
C GLU A 147 -27.62 32.61 10.45
N TYR A 148 -27.32 31.31 10.55
CA TYR A 148 -26.13 30.69 9.98
C TYR A 148 -26.57 29.73 8.87
N ALA A 149 -26.08 29.95 7.65
CA ALA A 149 -26.40 29.15 6.47
C ALA A 149 -25.17 29.06 5.53
N PRO A 150 -24.22 28.15 5.80
CA PRO A 150 -22.92 28.12 5.11
C PRO A 150 -23.01 27.63 3.66
N LEU A 151 -24.14 27.05 3.22
CA LEU A 151 -24.30 26.45 1.89
C LEU A 151 -25.00 27.35 0.83
N ALA A 152 -25.17 28.65 1.09
CA ALA A 152 -25.75 29.57 0.11
C ALA A 152 -24.71 30.03 -0.94
N ALA A 153 -24.13 29.10 -1.71
CA ALA A 153 -23.39 29.39 -2.94
C ALA A 153 -23.41 28.20 -3.91
N THR A 154 -24.15 28.35 -5.01
CA THR A 154 -23.97 27.67 -6.32
C THR A 154 -23.95 26.13 -6.39
N GLN A 155 -25.01 25.56 -6.98
CA GLN A 155 -24.98 24.24 -7.64
C GLN A 155 -23.89 24.17 -8.73
N VAL A 156 -23.07 23.12 -8.74
CA VAL A 156 -22.80 22.19 -9.86
C VAL A 156 -22.20 20.90 -9.27
N GLY A 157 -22.76 19.73 -9.56
CA GLY A 157 -22.14 18.43 -9.28
C GLY A 157 -23.19 17.34 -9.21
N ASP A 158 -23.19 16.43 -10.18
CA ASP A 158 -23.97 15.20 -10.14
C ASP A 158 -23.68 14.41 -8.86
N ILE A 159 -24.66 13.63 -8.42
CA ILE A 159 -24.53 12.62 -7.39
C ILE A 159 -23.25 11.82 -7.70
N VAL A 160 -22.25 11.89 -6.82
CA VAL A 160 -21.19 10.87 -6.81
C VAL A 160 -21.94 9.58 -6.59
N ALA A 161 -22.01 8.73 -7.63
CA ALA A 161 -22.59 7.41 -7.53
C ALA A 161 -22.11 6.81 -6.20
N GLY A 162 -23.04 6.40 -5.33
CA GLY A 162 -22.69 5.78 -4.06
C GLY A 162 -21.65 4.68 -4.33
N ALA A 163 -20.65 4.57 -3.46
CA ALA A 163 -19.54 3.64 -3.67
C ALA A 163 -20.08 2.27 -4.14
N GLU A 164 -19.56 1.82 -5.28
CA GLU A 164 -20.10 0.65 -5.97
C GLU A 164 -19.97 -0.57 -5.07
N LYS A 165 -21.09 -1.26 -4.84
CA LYS A 165 -21.12 -2.40 -3.94
C LYS A 165 -20.35 -3.58 -4.54
N PRO A 166 -19.48 -4.22 -3.76
CA PRO A 166 -18.86 -5.48 -4.15
C PRO A 166 -19.87 -6.54 -4.57
N THR A 167 -19.63 -7.13 -5.74
CA THR A 167 -20.39 -8.23 -6.31
C THR A 167 -19.59 -9.53 -6.15
N TYR A 168 -20.28 -10.62 -5.82
CA TYR A 168 -19.64 -11.93 -5.80
C TYR A 168 -19.60 -12.55 -7.20
N GLY A 169 -18.50 -13.20 -7.51
CA GLY A 169 -18.35 -14.09 -8.64
C GLY A 169 -17.34 -13.62 -9.68
N GLY A 170 -17.24 -14.42 -10.74
CA GLY A 170 -16.37 -14.12 -11.88
C GLY A 170 -14.89 -14.42 -11.62
N SER A 171 -14.08 -14.15 -12.63
CA SER A 171 -12.68 -14.56 -12.68
C SER A 171 -11.76 -13.49 -13.25
N VAL A 172 -10.56 -13.36 -12.69
CA VAL A 172 -9.50 -12.50 -13.22
C VAL A 172 -8.30 -13.33 -13.67
N THR A 173 -7.73 -13.04 -14.84
CA THR A 173 -6.45 -13.61 -15.27
C THR A 173 -5.42 -12.49 -15.36
N ILE A 174 -4.36 -12.56 -14.54
CA ILE A 174 -3.26 -11.59 -14.54
C ILE A 174 -2.07 -12.12 -15.33
N GLY A 175 -1.59 -11.32 -16.29
CA GLY A 175 -0.27 -11.50 -16.90
C GLY A 175 0.86 -11.00 -15.98
N VAL A 176 1.90 -11.80 -15.78
CA VAL A 176 3.08 -11.45 -14.96
C VAL A 176 4.39 -11.56 -15.74
N GLU A 177 5.47 -10.94 -15.26
CA GLU A 177 6.76 -10.86 -15.99
C GLU A 177 7.58 -12.17 -16.00
N ALA A 178 7.28 -13.13 -15.13
CA ALA A 178 8.01 -14.40 -15.05
C ALA A 178 7.18 -15.49 -14.35
N GLU A 179 7.58 -16.74 -14.54
CA GLU A 179 7.07 -17.90 -13.79
C GLU A 179 7.75 -17.98 -12.39
N ALA A 180 7.03 -18.53 -11.40
CA ALA A 180 7.60 -18.88 -10.11
C ALA A 180 8.20 -20.30 -10.18
N THR A 181 9.47 -20.46 -9.80
CA THR A 181 10.13 -21.77 -9.80
C THR A 181 9.59 -22.72 -8.72
N GLY A 182 9.04 -22.17 -7.63
CA GLY A 182 8.43 -22.89 -6.51
C GLY A 182 7.68 -21.92 -5.59
N LEU A 183 6.83 -22.45 -4.71
CA LEU A 183 5.99 -21.65 -3.79
C LEU A 183 6.18 -22.01 -2.32
N ARG A 184 7.35 -22.57 -1.93
CA ARG A 184 7.67 -22.88 -0.53
C ARG A 184 8.13 -21.60 0.17
N PRO A 185 7.37 -21.05 1.15
CA PRO A 185 7.72 -19.77 1.76
C PRO A 185 9.09 -19.74 2.44
N TRP A 186 9.57 -20.89 2.93
CA TRP A 186 10.84 -20.98 3.66
C TRP A 186 12.06 -21.23 2.75
N GLU A 187 11.86 -21.68 1.51
CA GLU A 187 12.92 -22.23 0.66
C GLU A 187 13.10 -21.43 -0.64
N ASP A 188 12.00 -21.15 -1.34
CA ASP A 188 12.06 -20.61 -2.70
C ASP A 188 12.23 -19.08 -2.67
N SER A 189 13.25 -18.59 -3.37
CA SER A 189 13.46 -17.15 -3.55
C SER A 189 12.36 -16.57 -4.44
N CYS A 190 11.66 -15.55 -3.93
CA CYS A 190 10.44 -15.05 -4.54
C CYS A 190 10.59 -13.59 -4.97
N SER A 191 10.15 -13.28 -6.19
CA SER A 191 10.00 -11.92 -6.72
C SER A 191 8.51 -11.58 -6.90
N SER A 192 8.20 -10.38 -7.39
CA SER A 192 6.82 -9.88 -7.58
C SER A 192 5.84 -10.88 -8.25
N PRO A 193 6.18 -11.56 -9.37
CA PRO A 193 5.32 -12.59 -9.95
C PRO A 193 4.97 -13.74 -9.00
N CYS A 194 5.97 -14.22 -8.26
CA CYS A 194 5.79 -15.27 -7.28
C CYS A 194 4.94 -14.76 -6.09
N TYR A 195 5.11 -13.52 -5.65
CA TYR A 195 4.30 -12.95 -4.57
C TYR A 195 2.83 -12.79 -4.94
N ASN A 196 2.49 -12.50 -6.21
CA ASN A 196 1.10 -12.52 -6.69
C ASN A 196 0.43 -13.89 -6.51
N MET A 197 1.20 -14.99 -6.51
CA MET A 197 0.70 -16.33 -6.20
C MET A 197 0.70 -16.60 -4.69
N MET A 198 1.78 -16.26 -3.99
CA MET A 198 1.93 -16.55 -2.55
C MET A 198 0.86 -15.87 -1.69
N ILE A 199 0.57 -14.58 -1.92
CA ILE A 199 -0.44 -13.84 -1.13
C ILE A 199 -1.87 -14.34 -1.34
N ALA A 200 -2.11 -15.14 -2.39
CA ALA A 200 -3.39 -15.79 -2.60
C ALA A 200 -3.53 -17.08 -1.79
N VAL A 201 -2.43 -17.80 -1.57
CA VAL A 201 -2.41 -19.09 -0.87
C VAL A 201 -2.18 -18.90 0.63
N PHE A 202 -1.35 -17.94 1.02
CA PHE A 202 -0.90 -17.76 2.40
C PHE A 202 -1.35 -16.40 2.94
N ASP A 203 -1.94 -16.38 4.13
CA ASP A 203 -2.03 -15.13 4.89
C ASP A 203 -0.75 -14.92 5.71
N LYS A 204 -0.56 -13.67 6.11
CA LYS A 204 0.57 -13.21 6.91
C LYS A 204 0.11 -12.89 8.33
N LEU A 205 1.00 -12.98 9.32
CA LEU A 205 0.69 -12.57 10.70
C LEU A 205 0.37 -11.07 10.80
N PHE A 206 1.11 -10.24 10.06
CA PHE A 206 0.91 -8.80 9.97
C PHE A 206 0.71 -8.35 8.51
N GLU A 207 0.11 -7.18 8.35
CA GLU A 207 -0.02 -6.48 7.07
C GLU A 207 0.43 -5.03 7.24
N GLN A 208 0.75 -4.36 6.13
CA GLN A 208 1.14 -2.95 6.14
C GLN A 208 -0.03 -2.08 5.68
N ASN A 209 -0.29 -1.01 6.43
CA ASN A 209 -1.30 0.00 6.08
C ASN A 209 -0.71 1.12 5.20
N GLU A 210 -1.57 2.03 4.73
CA GLU A 210 -1.19 3.15 3.84
C GLU A 210 -0.12 4.09 4.41
N VAL A 211 0.04 4.16 5.74
CA VAL A 211 1.06 4.99 6.41
C VAL A 211 2.34 4.20 6.74
N GLY A 212 2.48 2.97 6.24
CA GLY A 212 3.66 2.14 6.39
C GLY A 212 3.77 1.40 7.72
N SER A 213 2.73 1.44 8.57
CA SER A 213 2.72 0.73 9.87
C SER A 213 2.31 -0.74 9.71
N TYR A 214 2.90 -1.60 10.55
CA TYR A 214 2.58 -3.02 10.59
C TYR A 214 1.42 -3.30 11.54
N VAL A 215 0.26 -3.68 10.97
CA VAL A 215 -0.98 -3.93 11.70
C VAL A 215 -1.34 -5.43 11.71
N PRO A 216 -2.06 -5.92 12.74
CA PRO A 216 -2.35 -7.35 12.87
C PRO A 216 -3.25 -7.91 11.75
N ASN A 217 -2.83 -9.01 11.12
CA ASN A 217 -3.62 -9.79 10.17
C ASN A 217 -4.03 -11.16 10.75
N LEU A 218 -3.31 -12.28 10.53
CA LEU A 218 -3.59 -13.52 11.29
C LEU A 218 -3.34 -13.36 12.79
N ALA A 219 -2.44 -12.45 13.16
CA ALA A 219 -2.32 -11.98 14.53
C ALA A 219 -3.54 -11.15 14.93
N ALA A 220 -3.96 -11.28 16.18
CA ALA A 220 -4.88 -10.36 16.84
C ALA A 220 -4.14 -9.17 17.49
N GLY A 221 -2.84 -9.30 17.73
CA GLY A 221 -1.98 -8.27 18.30
C GLY A 221 -0.61 -8.82 18.71
N ALA A 222 0.32 -7.94 19.05
CA ALA A 222 1.61 -8.32 19.63
C ALA A 222 2.08 -7.30 20.68
N SER A 223 2.91 -7.77 21.60
CA SER A 223 3.60 -6.94 22.59
C SER A 223 5.03 -7.43 22.77
N ALA A 224 5.98 -6.51 22.83
CA ALA A 224 7.37 -6.78 23.17
C ALA A 224 7.63 -6.62 24.67
N ASN A 225 8.71 -7.23 25.16
CA ASN A 225 9.35 -6.78 26.40
C ASN A 225 10.12 -5.45 26.18
N ASP A 226 10.55 -4.82 27.26
CA ASP A 226 11.23 -3.50 27.24
C ASP A 226 12.48 -3.47 26.33
N ASP A 227 13.16 -4.62 26.15
CA ASP A 227 14.39 -4.74 25.36
C ASP A 227 14.14 -5.23 23.91
N PHE A 228 12.89 -5.41 23.48
CA PHE A 228 12.49 -5.98 22.18
C PHE A 228 13.20 -7.30 21.81
N THR A 229 13.48 -8.14 22.80
CA THR A 229 14.10 -9.47 22.65
C THR A 229 13.09 -10.60 22.79
N VAL A 230 11.91 -10.33 23.32
CA VAL A 230 10.82 -11.30 23.45
C VAL A 230 9.53 -10.65 22.95
N TRP A 231 8.90 -11.28 21.96
CA TRP A 231 7.64 -10.83 21.36
C TRP A 231 6.55 -11.85 21.63
N THR A 232 5.51 -11.44 22.34
CA THR A 232 4.30 -12.26 22.54
C THR A 232 3.26 -11.84 21.52
N VAL A 233 2.83 -12.78 20.67
CA VAL A 233 1.85 -12.57 19.60
C VAL A 233 0.58 -13.35 19.95
N SER A 234 -0.56 -12.67 19.94
CA SER A 234 -1.87 -13.31 20.06
C SER A 234 -2.42 -13.60 18.67
N LEU A 235 -3.06 -14.75 18.46
CA LEU A 235 -3.59 -15.19 17.18
C LEU A 235 -5.12 -15.10 17.13
N ARG A 236 -5.66 -14.92 15.92
CA ARG A 236 -7.11 -14.98 15.70
C ARG A 236 -7.63 -16.40 15.86
N SER A 237 -8.77 -16.53 16.52
CA SER A 237 -9.47 -17.80 16.67
C SER A 237 -10.23 -18.20 15.40
N GLY A 238 -10.35 -19.51 15.14
CA GLY A 238 -11.26 -20.04 14.13
C GLY A 238 -10.72 -20.04 12.70
N VAL A 239 -9.44 -19.68 12.51
CA VAL A 239 -8.75 -19.78 11.23
C VAL A 239 -8.41 -21.25 10.93
N ARG A 240 -8.49 -21.63 9.66
CA ARG A 240 -8.17 -22.97 9.16
C ARG A 240 -7.23 -22.90 7.97
N PHE A 241 -6.40 -23.92 7.83
CA PHE A 241 -5.68 -24.17 6.59
C PHE A 241 -6.64 -24.71 5.51
N HIS A 242 -6.21 -24.68 4.25
CA HIS A 242 -7.00 -25.16 3.10
C HIS A 242 -7.41 -26.63 3.21
N ASP A 243 -6.61 -27.46 3.91
CA ASP A 243 -6.91 -28.87 4.16
C ASP A 243 -7.94 -29.10 5.30
N GLY A 244 -8.39 -28.01 5.93
CA GLY A 244 -9.36 -28.00 7.02
C GLY A 244 -8.76 -28.14 8.43
N SER A 245 -7.45 -28.36 8.55
CA SER A 245 -6.75 -28.35 9.84
C SER A 245 -6.81 -26.96 10.48
N ALA A 246 -6.68 -26.90 11.81
CA ALA A 246 -6.78 -25.65 12.54
C ALA A 246 -5.45 -24.87 12.48
N PHE A 247 -5.52 -23.56 12.27
CA PHE A 247 -4.38 -22.67 12.46
C PHE A 247 -4.36 -22.19 13.92
N ASN A 248 -3.26 -22.44 14.62
CA ASN A 248 -3.06 -22.06 16.02
C ASN A 248 -1.57 -21.82 16.33
N ALA A 249 -1.23 -21.54 17.60
CA ALA A 249 0.14 -21.24 17.99
C ALA A 249 1.10 -22.41 17.74
N GLN A 250 0.64 -23.65 17.90
CA GLN A 250 1.45 -24.84 17.62
C GLN A 250 1.80 -24.92 16.13
N SER A 251 0.91 -24.49 15.23
CA SER A 251 1.21 -24.41 13.79
C SER A 251 2.46 -23.57 13.51
N LEU A 252 2.66 -22.45 14.23
CA LEU A 252 3.82 -21.58 14.06
C LEU A 252 5.11 -22.19 14.64
N VAL A 253 5.00 -22.97 15.73
CA VAL A 253 6.13 -23.74 16.28
C VAL A 253 6.57 -24.83 15.29
N ASP A 254 5.61 -25.51 14.66
CA ASP A 254 5.90 -26.56 13.70
C ASP A 254 6.45 -25.99 12.38
N MET A 255 5.94 -24.84 11.91
CA MET A 255 6.54 -24.08 10.80
C MET A 255 7.98 -23.67 11.10
N TRP A 256 8.26 -23.20 12.32
CA TRP A 256 9.61 -22.81 12.75
C TRP A 256 10.62 -23.95 12.62
N ALA A 257 10.20 -25.19 12.87
CA ALA A 257 11.07 -26.36 12.69
C ALA A 257 11.50 -26.57 11.23
N ILE A 258 10.67 -26.19 10.26
CA ILE A 258 10.97 -26.26 8.82
C ILE A 258 11.78 -25.05 8.37
N GLN A 259 11.39 -23.85 8.81
CA GLN A 259 12.06 -22.59 8.44
C GLN A 259 13.55 -22.58 8.78
N GLN A 260 13.97 -23.21 9.87
CA GLN A 260 15.39 -23.30 10.24
C GLN A 260 16.27 -24.01 9.19
N GLY A 261 15.70 -24.86 8.36
CA GLY A 261 16.41 -25.54 7.27
C GLY A 261 16.29 -24.87 5.90
N GLY A 262 15.50 -23.78 5.80
CA GLY A 262 15.14 -23.17 4.53
C GLY A 262 16.16 -22.15 4.01
N ALA A 263 16.48 -22.22 2.72
CA ALA A 263 17.43 -21.32 2.07
C ALA A 263 16.97 -19.85 2.12
N ALA A 264 15.70 -19.57 1.80
CA ALA A 264 15.13 -18.23 1.89
C ALA A 264 14.97 -17.76 3.35
N ALA A 265 14.65 -18.67 4.28
CA ALA A 265 14.48 -18.37 5.69
C ALA A 265 15.78 -18.01 6.44
N ALA A 266 16.90 -18.63 6.08
CA ALA A 266 18.16 -18.49 6.80
C ALA A 266 18.61 -17.02 6.99
N GLY A 267 18.51 -16.20 5.94
CA GLY A 267 18.87 -14.78 5.99
C GLY A 267 18.00 -13.99 6.97
N HIS A 268 16.68 -14.15 6.89
CA HIS A 268 15.73 -13.46 7.78
C HIS A 268 15.86 -13.90 9.24
N ILE A 269 16.14 -15.18 9.49
CA ILE A 269 16.41 -15.70 10.84
C ILE A 269 17.66 -15.04 11.44
N ALA A 270 18.75 -14.98 10.66
CA ALA A 270 19.98 -14.32 11.10
C ALA A 270 19.78 -12.80 11.30
N ALA A 271 19.07 -12.15 10.38
CA ALA A 271 18.78 -10.71 10.44
C ALA A 271 17.98 -10.35 11.69
N THR A 272 16.92 -11.11 12.00
CA THR A 272 16.10 -10.92 13.21
C THR A 272 16.81 -11.37 14.49
N GLY A 273 17.74 -12.32 14.39
CA GLY A 273 18.30 -13.02 15.53
C GLY A 273 17.32 -13.98 16.19
N LEU A 274 16.28 -14.43 15.48
CA LEU A 274 15.27 -15.35 16.02
C LEU A 274 15.90 -16.69 16.43
N THR A 275 15.67 -17.10 17.68
CA THR A 275 16.26 -18.31 18.27
C THR A 275 15.25 -19.33 18.76
N ALA A 276 14.03 -18.89 19.12
CA ALA A 276 12.98 -19.79 19.55
C ALA A 276 11.59 -19.25 19.20
N VAL A 277 10.68 -20.18 18.92
CA VAL A 277 9.24 -19.96 18.74
C VAL A 277 8.53 -20.97 19.62
N GLU A 278 7.72 -20.51 20.56
CA GLU A 278 7.08 -21.34 21.57
C GLU A 278 5.58 -21.03 21.65
N ALA A 279 4.75 -22.07 21.70
CA ALA A 279 3.32 -21.92 21.98
C ALA A 279 3.12 -21.90 23.51
N THR A 280 2.74 -20.73 24.05
CA THR A 280 2.42 -20.56 25.48
C THR A 280 0.93 -20.75 25.77
N GLY A 281 0.11 -20.82 24.71
CA GLY A 281 -1.30 -21.20 24.74
C GLY A 281 -1.76 -21.62 23.34
N ASP A 282 -3.06 -21.91 23.16
CA ASP A 282 -3.58 -22.31 21.85
C ASP A 282 -3.51 -21.16 20.82
N LEU A 283 -3.73 -19.93 21.27
CA LEU A 283 -3.70 -18.73 20.43
C LEU A 283 -2.65 -17.71 20.88
N GLU A 284 -1.61 -18.17 21.58
CA GLU A 284 -0.52 -17.32 22.05
C GLU A 284 0.82 -17.98 21.74
N VAL A 285 1.66 -17.23 21.04
CA VAL A 285 2.99 -17.66 20.59
C VAL A 285 4.02 -16.61 21.01
N VAL A 286 5.15 -17.10 21.53
CA VAL A 286 6.27 -16.28 21.98
C VAL A 286 7.46 -16.51 21.06
N TYR A 287 7.98 -15.41 20.52
CA TYR A 287 9.22 -15.38 19.73
C TYR A 287 10.35 -14.83 20.61
N THR A 288 11.48 -15.54 20.66
CA THR A 288 12.68 -15.12 21.41
C THR A 288 13.83 -14.80 20.45
N LEU A 289 14.38 -13.61 20.59
CA LEU A 289 15.47 -13.08 19.78
C LEU A 289 16.77 -13.04 20.60
N SER A 290 17.88 -13.34 19.95
CA SER A 290 19.24 -13.27 20.51
C SER A 290 19.79 -11.85 20.63
N LYS A 291 19.12 -10.89 19.99
CA LYS A 291 19.44 -9.47 20.00
C LYS A 291 18.14 -8.66 19.94
N THR A 292 18.21 -7.44 20.45
CA THR A 292 17.11 -6.48 20.38
C THR A 292 16.70 -6.22 18.93
N ASN A 293 15.38 -6.24 18.66
CA ASN A 293 14.84 -5.86 17.36
C ASN A 293 13.40 -5.31 17.49
N SER A 294 13.26 -3.99 17.52
CA SER A 294 11.99 -3.28 17.53
C SER A 294 11.19 -3.44 16.23
N ALA A 295 11.86 -3.75 15.13
CA ALA A 295 11.25 -3.93 13.81
C ALA A 295 10.72 -5.36 13.57
N PHE A 296 10.79 -6.26 14.55
CA PHE A 296 10.41 -7.67 14.36
C PHE A 296 9.03 -7.91 13.69
N PRO A 297 7.97 -7.12 13.97
CA PRO A 297 6.68 -7.26 13.26
C PRO A 297 6.77 -7.13 11.73
N SER A 298 7.76 -6.39 11.19
CA SER A 298 7.96 -6.26 9.75
C SER A 298 8.31 -7.60 9.09
N TYR A 299 9.12 -8.42 9.77
CA TYR A 299 9.49 -9.76 9.32
C TYR A 299 8.31 -10.74 9.37
N LEU A 300 7.30 -10.44 10.19
CA LEU A 300 6.05 -11.21 10.27
C LEU A 300 4.98 -10.74 9.27
N ALA A 301 5.28 -9.70 8.48
CA ALA A 301 4.40 -9.14 7.45
C ALA A 301 4.73 -9.61 6.02
N ARG A 302 5.61 -10.62 5.87
CA ARG A 302 6.01 -11.23 4.58
C ARG A 302 6.53 -12.66 4.78
N ALA A 303 6.74 -13.40 3.68
CA ALA A 303 7.61 -14.57 3.70
C ALA A 303 9.03 -14.13 4.12
N PRO A 304 9.82 -15.02 4.74
CA PRO A 304 9.52 -16.42 5.06
C PRO A 304 8.86 -16.61 6.43
N LEU A 305 8.97 -15.65 7.34
CA LEU A 305 8.61 -15.83 8.76
C LEU A 305 7.13 -15.56 9.06
N GLY A 306 6.49 -14.67 8.31
CA GLY A 306 5.11 -14.24 8.54
C GLY A 306 4.03 -15.05 7.83
N MET A 307 4.36 -15.73 6.72
CA MET A 307 3.38 -16.46 5.91
C MET A 307 3.05 -17.83 6.50
N ALA A 308 1.80 -18.03 6.93
CA ALA A 308 1.35 -19.26 7.56
C ALA A 308 1.17 -20.40 6.54
N PHE A 309 1.87 -21.51 6.74
CA PHE A 309 1.79 -22.71 5.91
C PHE A 309 1.58 -23.97 6.75
N GLU A 310 0.91 -24.98 6.19
CA GLU A 310 0.66 -26.23 6.91
C GLU A 310 1.94 -27.10 6.89
N SER A 311 2.59 -27.20 8.05
CA SER A 311 3.89 -27.87 8.20
C SER A 311 3.84 -29.37 7.97
N GLY A 312 2.72 -30.04 8.26
CA GLY A 312 2.55 -31.48 8.04
C GLY A 312 2.62 -31.84 6.55
N ALA A 313 1.92 -31.09 5.71
CA ALA A 313 1.90 -31.21 4.25
C ALA A 313 3.28 -30.87 3.67
N ALA A 314 3.90 -29.79 4.14
CA ALA A 314 5.25 -29.38 3.74
C ALA A 314 6.31 -30.47 4.03
N ALA A 315 6.24 -31.10 5.20
CA ALA A 315 7.16 -32.16 5.61
C ALA A 315 6.85 -33.51 4.96
N ALA A 316 5.59 -33.80 4.64
CA ALA A 316 5.17 -35.06 4.03
C ALA A 316 5.69 -35.18 2.59
N ASP A 317 5.60 -34.11 1.80
CA ASP A 317 6.11 -34.07 0.43
C ASP A 317 6.46 -32.63 0.03
N THR A 318 7.71 -32.25 0.25
CA THR A 318 8.22 -30.90 -0.05
C THR A 318 8.16 -30.55 -1.54
N ASP A 319 8.33 -31.52 -2.44
CA ASP A 319 8.30 -31.28 -3.87
C ASP A 319 6.85 -31.05 -4.34
N ALA A 320 5.90 -31.85 -3.84
CA ALA A 320 4.48 -31.61 -4.08
C ALA A 320 4.01 -30.28 -3.47
N PHE A 321 4.48 -29.93 -2.27
CA PHE A 321 4.17 -28.66 -1.62
C PHE A 321 4.67 -27.46 -2.43
N SER A 322 5.78 -27.59 -3.16
CA SER A 322 6.27 -26.52 -4.04
C SER A 322 5.30 -26.20 -5.19
N ILE A 323 4.53 -27.19 -5.64
CA ILE A 323 3.57 -27.06 -6.74
C ILE A 323 2.19 -26.63 -6.24
N ALA A 324 1.68 -27.29 -5.20
CA ALA A 324 0.35 -27.07 -4.62
C ALA A 324 0.44 -26.89 -3.09
N PRO A 325 0.97 -25.74 -2.62
CA PRO A 325 1.06 -25.43 -1.20
C PRO A 325 -0.30 -25.39 -0.48
N VAL A 326 -0.27 -25.68 0.83
CA VAL A 326 -1.40 -25.56 1.74
C VAL A 326 -1.17 -24.39 2.70
N GLY A 327 -2.02 -23.37 2.62
CA GLY A 327 -1.96 -22.17 3.46
C GLY A 327 -3.30 -21.84 4.11
N THR A 328 -3.44 -20.64 4.68
CA THR A 328 -4.71 -20.14 5.25
C THR A 328 -5.45 -19.18 4.33
N GLY A 329 -4.85 -18.83 3.20
CA GLY A 329 -5.21 -17.69 2.36
C GLY A 329 -6.55 -17.80 1.62
N PRO A 330 -6.93 -16.73 0.91
CA PRO A 330 -8.23 -16.57 0.28
C PRO A 330 -8.51 -17.49 -0.90
N PHE A 331 -7.48 -18.05 -1.52
CA PHE A 331 -7.61 -18.95 -2.66
C PHE A 331 -6.78 -20.22 -2.49
N VAL A 332 -7.22 -21.29 -3.16
CA VAL A 332 -6.57 -22.60 -3.23
C VAL A 332 -6.14 -22.85 -4.67
N ILE A 333 -4.94 -23.39 -4.88
CA ILE A 333 -4.49 -23.78 -6.23
C ILE A 333 -5.37 -24.92 -6.74
N GLU A 334 -6.05 -24.68 -7.86
CA GLU A 334 -6.81 -25.70 -8.59
C GLU A 334 -5.91 -26.46 -9.56
N SER A 335 -5.06 -25.74 -10.29
CA SER A 335 -4.09 -26.33 -11.23
C SER A 335 -2.89 -25.42 -11.44
N ARG A 336 -1.75 -26.03 -11.78
CA ARG A 336 -0.52 -25.31 -12.08
C ARG A 336 0.20 -25.98 -13.24
N ASP A 337 0.29 -25.27 -14.35
CA ASP A 337 1.07 -25.62 -15.53
C ASP A 337 2.20 -24.60 -15.69
N ILE A 338 3.41 -25.02 -15.31
CA ILE A 338 4.61 -24.17 -15.28
C ILE A 338 4.86 -23.58 -16.67
N ASP A 339 5.17 -22.29 -16.73
CA ASP A 339 5.37 -21.51 -17.96
C ASP A 339 4.11 -21.27 -18.80
N ASN A 340 2.92 -21.66 -18.30
CA ASN A 340 1.65 -21.48 -19.01
C ASN A 340 0.58 -20.79 -18.17
N GLU A 341 0.07 -21.42 -17.11
CA GLU A 341 -1.00 -20.86 -16.29
C GLU A 341 -1.11 -21.55 -14.92
N THR A 342 -1.27 -20.75 -13.87
CA THR A 342 -1.64 -21.23 -12.52
C THR A 342 -3.03 -20.71 -12.18
N VAL A 343 -3.98 -21.61 -11.92
CA VAL A 343 -5.37 -21.29 -11.62
C VAL A 343 -5.65 -21.51 -10.14
N PHE A 344 -6.30 -20.52 -9.53
CA PHE A 344 -6.69 -20.54 -8.12
C PHE A 344 -8.21 -20.38 -8.02
N THR A 345 -8.82 -21.11 -7.09
CA THR A 345 -10.25 -21.04 -6.80
C THR A 345 -10.49 -20.53 -5.39
N ARG A 346 -11.63 -19.87 -5.17
CA ARG A 346 -12.04 -19.34 -3.87
C ARG A 346 -11.91 -20.40 -2.78
N ASN A 347 -11.28 -20.04 -1.65
CA ASN A 347 -11.37 -20.81 -0.42
C ASN A 347 -12.76 -20.59 0.21
N PRO A 348 -13.67 -21.58 0.20
CA PRO A 348 -15.03 -21.40 0.71
C PRO A 348 -15.08 -21.23 2.24
N ASN A 349 -13.98 -21.54 2.94
CA ASN A 349 -13.85 -21.44 4.39
C ASN A 349 -12.88 -20.32 4.81
N TYR A 350 -12.65 -19.34 3.93
CA TYR A 350 -11.76 -18.22 4.26
C TYR A 350 -12.29 -17.43 5.47
N TRP A 351 -11.38 -17.08 6.36
CA TRP A 351 -11.72 -16.56 7.69
C TRP A 351 -12.00 -15.06 7.68
N GLN A 352 -11.40 -14.32 6.76
CA GLN A 352 -11.49 -12.86 6.71
C GLN A 352 -12.83 -12.42 6.10
N LYS A 353 -13.32 -11.30 6.63
CA LYS A 353 -14.44 -10.54 6.11
C LYS A 353 -13.96 -9.13 5.82
N ASP A 354 -14.63 -8.45 4.91
CA ASP A 354 -14.38 -7.02 4.73
C ASP A 354 -14.80 -6.21 5.98
N MET A 355 -14.52 -4.91 5.96
CA MET A 355 -14.91 -3.96 7.03
C MET A 355 -16.42 -3.96 7.35
N TRP A 356 -17.22 -4.52 6.45
CA TRP A 356 -18.68 -4.58 6.45
C TRP A 356 -19.25 -5.94 6.85
N GLY A 357 -18.41 -6.94 7.11
CA GLY A 357 -18.79 -8.26 7.56
C GLY A 357 -19.19 -9.24 6.43
N ARG A 358 -18.94 -8.88 5.17
CA ARG A 358 -19.16 -9.74 4.00
C ARG A 358 -17.98 -10.73 3.86
N PRO A 359 -18.22 -12.02 3.61
CA PRO A 359 -17.16 -13.00 3.40
C PRO A 359 -16.25 -12.64 2.22
N LEU A 360 -14.94 -12.81 2.37
CA LEU A 360 -13.98 -12.72 1.27
C LEU A 360 -13.56 -14.14 0.84
N PRO A 361 -12.97 -14.32 -0.36
CA PRO A 361 -12.85 -13.35 -1.46
C PRO A 361 -14.16 -13.13 -2.24
N TYR A 362 -14.28 -12.00 -2.95
CA TYR A 362 -15.42 -11.77 -3.84
C TYR A 362 -15.33 -12.54 -5.17
N LEU A 363 -14.14 -12.68 -5.76
CA LEU A 363 -13.95 -13.47 -6.98
C LEU A 363 -14.21 -14.97 -6.75
N ASP A 364 -14.67 -15.69 -7.79
CA ASP A 364 -14.76 -17.16 -7.76
C ASP A 364 -13.39 -17.80 -8.03
N SER A 365 -12.60 -17.19 -8.91
CA SER A 365 -11.25 -17.64 -9.24
C SER A 365 -10.36 -16.48 -9.67
N PHE A 366 -9.05 -16.70 -9.61
CA PHE A 366 -8.11 -15.89 -10.37
C PHE A 366 -7.01 -16.79 -10.94
N ALA A 367 -6.35 -16.35 -12.01
CA ALA A 367 -5.28 -17.09 -12.66
C ALA A 367 -4.07 -16.20 -12.92
N VAL A 368 -2.88 -16.78 -12.85
CA VAL A 368 -1.61 -16.11 -13.13
C VAL A 368 -0.97 -16.73 -14.35
N ARG A 369 -0.59 -15.89 -15.32
CA ARG A 369 0.02 -16.30 -16.58
C ARG A 369 1.37 -15.61 -16.80
N PRO A 370 2.49 -16.33 -16.91
CA PRO A 370 3.77 -15.73 -17.22
C PRO A 370 3.81 -15.26 -18.69
N ILE A 371 3.98 -13.96 -18.90
CA ILE A 371 4.16 -13.31 -20.20
C ILE A 371 5.34 -12.35 -20.07
N PRO A 372 6.59 -12.81 -20.27
CA PRO A 372 7.77 -12.00 -19.98
C PRO A 372 7.87 -10.70 -20.80
N ASP A 373 7.51 -10.75 -22.08
CA ASP A 373 7.52 -9.58 -22.95
C ASP A 373 6.38 -8.61 -22.61
N GLU A 374 6.72 -7.40 -22.15
CA GLU A 374 5.72 -6.44 -21.68
C GLU A 374 4.79 -5.91 -22.77
N THR A 375 5.30 -5.77 -24.00
CA THR A 375 4.49 -5.34 -25.16
C THR A 375 3.42 -6.39 -25.46
N THR A 376 3.81 -7.66 -25.47
CA THR A 376 2.89 -8.80 -25.63
C THR A 376 1.91 -8.87 -24.47
N ARG A 377 2.35 -8.57 -23.25
CA ARG A 377 1.49 -8.56 -22.05
C ARG A 377 0.42 -7.46 -22.11
N LEU A 378 0.80 -6.24 -22.50
CA LEU A 378 -0.16 -5.14 -22.73
C LEU A 378 -1.11 -5.43 -23.91
N ALA A 379 -0.61 -6.02 -24.99
CA ALA A 379 -1.45 -6.49 -26.10
C ALA A 379 -2.43 -7.60 -25.67
N SER A 380 -2.02 -8.47 -24.75
CA SER A 380 -2.86 -9.53 -24.21
C SER A 380 -3.99 -8.96 -23.35
N LEU A 381 -3.72 -7.91 -22.57
CA LEU A 381 -4.74 -7.21 -21.79
C LEU A 381 -5.73 -6.48 -22.71
N THR A 382 -5.23 -5.67 -23.63
CA THR A 382 -6.06 -4.85 -24.54
C THR A 382 -6.89 -5.70 -25.52
N SER A 383 -6.43 -6.92 -25.85
CA SER A 383 -7.24 -7.88 -26.62
C SER A 383 -8.24 -8.69 -25.79
N GLY A 384 -8.17 -8.61 -24.45
CA GLY A 384 -8.98 -9.42 -23.53
C GLY A 384 -8.52 -10.88 -23.39
N THR A 385 -7.31 -11.22 -23.85
CA THR A 385 -6.71 -12.54 -23.63
C THR A 385 -6.37 -12.77 -22.16
N VAL A 386 -5.97 -11.71 -21.45
CA VAL A 386 -5.91 -11.62 -19.99
C VAL A 386 -6.75 -10.43 -19.55
N THR A 387 -7.21 -10.41 -18.30
CA THR A 387 -8.03 -9.31 -17.77
C THR A 387 -7.26 -8.37 -16.86
N ALA A 388 -6.04 -8.74 -16.47
CA ALA A 388 -5.11 -7.89 -15.76
C ALA A 388 -3.68 -8.12 -16.24
N MET A 389 -2.79 -7.17 -15.97
CA MET A 389 -1.36 -7.36 -16.05
C MET A 389 -0.65 -6.55 -14.97
N GLN A 390 0.52 -7.02 -14.55
CA GLN A 390 1.48 -6.17 -13.85
C GLN A 390 2.55 -5.60 -14.78
N SER A 391 3.13 -4.47 -14.41
CA SER A 391 4.37 -3.95 -14.96
C SER A 391 5.18 -3.23 -13.89
N LEU A 392 6.50 -3.32 -14.01
CA LEU A 392 7.48 -2.57 -13.22
C LEU A 392 8.30 -1.62 -14.12
N ARG A 393 7.80 -1.32 -15.33
CA ARG A 393 8.50 -0.55 -16.36
C ARG A 393 7.74 0.71 -16.71
N GLN A 394 8.43 1.84 -16.66
CA GLN A 394 7.84 3.14 -16.92
C GLN A 394 7.38 3.29 -18.38
N ALA A 395 8.10 2.71 -19.34
CA ALA A 395 7.68 2.73 -20.75
C ALA A 395 6.32 2.04 -20.96
N THR A 396 6.10 0.89 -20.32
CA THR A 396 4.82 0.17 -20.41
C THR A 396 3.71 0.94 -19.70
N ILE A 397 3.99 1.62 -18.59
CA ILE A 397 3.03 2.51 -17.93
C ILE A 397 2.62 3.64 -18.88
N ARG A 398 3.57 4.29 -19.54
CA ARG A 398 3.29 5.32 -20.56
C ARG A 398 2.38 4.77 -21.65
N ASP A 399 2.71 3.63 -22.22
CA ASP A 399 1.98 3.04 -23.34
C ASP A 399 0.57 2.56 -22.89
N ALA A 400 0.44 2.09 -21.65
CA ALA A 400 -0.83 1.73 -21.04
C ALA A 400 -1.74 2.96 -20.81
N ARG A 401 -1.18 4.13 -20.47
CA ARG A 401 -1.95 5.40 -20.36
C ARG A 401 -2.56 5.85 -21.68
N GLU A 402 -2.00 5.41 -22.81
CA GLU A 402 -2.52 5.68 -24.15
C GLU A 402 -3.54 4.62 -24.62
N SER A 403 -3.72 3.54 -23.85
CA SER A 403 -4.61 2.42 -24.19
C SER A 403 -6.04 2.67 -23.70
N GLU A 404 -7.03 2.35 -24.54
CA GLU A 404 -8.45 2.43 -24.19
C GLU A 404 -8.96 1.11 -23.60
N GLY A 405 -10.06 1.15 -22.84
CA GLY A 405 -10.74 -0.04 -22.33
C GLY A 405 -10.09 -0.69 -21.10
N ILE A 406 -9.07 -0.05 -20.53
CA ILE A 406 -8.36 -0.50 -19.33
C ILE A 406 -8.33 0.59 -18.26
N THR A 407 -8.22 0.15 -17.00
CA THR A 407 -8.03 1.00 -15.82
C THR A 407 -6.63 0.74 -15.26
N LEU A 408 -5.94 1.80 -14.85
CA LEU A 408 -4.56 1.74 -14.37
C LEU A 408 -4.50 2.03 -12.87
N TYR A 409 -3.92 1.11 -12.13
CA TYR A 409 -3.58 1.27 -10.72
C TYR A 409 -2.06 1.45 -10.64
N GLU A 410 -1.62 2.70 -10.52
CA GLU A 410 -0.21 3.08 -10.50
C GLU A 410 0.24 3.38 -9.08
N PHE A 411 1.42 2.87 -8.70
CA PHE A 411 1.98 3.06 -7.36
C PHE A 411 3.43 3.51 -7.43
N GLN A 412 3.72 4.62 -6.75
CA GLN A 412 5.07 5.17 -6.57
C GLN A 412 5.60 4.76 -5.19
N GLY A 413 6.28 3.61 -5.17
CA GLY A 413 6.81 3.07 -3.93
C GLY A 413 8.19 3.56 -3.54
N ASN A 414 8.63 3.13 -2.36
CA ASN A 414 9.99 3.15 -1.83
C ASN A 414 10.94 2.27 -2.64
N ASN A 415 11.03 2.53 -3.95
CA ASN A 415 11.86 1.79 -4.87
C ASN A 415 12.53 2.76 -5.85
N ALA A 416 13.84 2.70 -5.95
CA ALA A 416 14.65 3.54 -6.83
C ALA A 416 15.48 2.67 -7.77
N GLY A 417 15.32 2.89 -9.08
CA GLY A 417 16.21 2.30 -10.07
C GLY A 417 17.61 2.94 -10.01
N GLY A 418 18.60 2.26 -10.59
CA GLY A 418 19.96 2.78 -10.68
C GLY A 418 20.96 1.64 -10.81
N GLY A 419 21.94 1.61 -9.92
CA GLY A 419 22.88 0.50 -9.80
C GLY A 419 23.84 0.63 -8.63
N MET A 420 24.87 -0.21 -8.65
CA MET A 420 25.91 -0.32 -7.62
C MET A 420 27.27 -0.54 -8.23
N PHE A 421 28.27 -0.20 -7.43
CA PHE A 421 29.65 -0.55 -7.67
C PHE A 421 30.10 -1.59 -6.65
N ASN A 422 30.77 -2.64 -7.11
CA ASN A 422 31.47 -3.54 -6.19
C ASN A 422 32.74 -2.85 -5.67
N VAL A 423 32.70 -2.33 -4.44
CA VAL A 423 33.77 -1.49 -3.88
C VAL A 423 35.04 -2.26 -3.52
N LEU A 424 35.07 -3.58 -3.69
CA LEU A 424 36.27 -4.41 -3.49
C LEU A 424 37.11 -4.56 -4.77
N LEU A 425 36.60 -4.09 -5.91
CA LEU A 425 37.27 -4.21 -7.20
C LEU A 425 37.76 -2.86 -7.69
N ALA A 426 39.02 -2.77 -8.10
CA ALA A 426 39.52 -1.60 -8.79
C ALA A 426 38.83 -1.44 -10.17
N PRO A 427 38.53 -0.21 -10.61
CA PRO A 427 38.82 1.08 -9.97
C PRO A 427 37.73 1.55 -9.00
N TYR A 428 36.71 0.72 -8.73
CA TYR A 428 35.55 1.08 -7.93
C TYR A 428 35.82 1.12 -6.43
N ASP A 429 36.97 0.67 -5.96
CA ASP A 429 37.43 0.81 -4.58
C ASP A 429 37.72 2.28 -4.22
N ASP A 430 38.03 3.12 -5.22
CA ASP A 430 38.24 4.55 -5.02
C ASP A 430 36.94 5.38 -5.12
N VAL A 431 36.67 6.17 -4.08
CA VAL A 431 35.47 7.02 -4.00
C VAL A 431 35.43 8.11 -5.07
N ARG A 432 36.59 8.58 -5.56
CA ARG A 432 36.67 9.57 -6.65
C ARG A 432 36.06 9.02 -7.92
N VAL A 433 36.29 7.73 -8.22
CA VAL A 433 35.74 7.05 -9.39
C VAL A 433 34.22 6.91 -9.26
N ARG A 434 33.73 6.37 -8.13
CA ARG A 434 32.28 6.18 -7.91
C ARG A 434 31.51 7.50 -7.94
N ARG A 435 32.00 8.53 -7.25
CA ARG A 435 31.41 9.88 -7.27
C ARG A 435 31.50 10.52 -8.65
N GLY A 436 32.65 10.37 -9.33
CA GLY A 436 32.88 10.92 -10.66
C GLY A 436 31.91 10.36 -11.70
N LEU A 437 31.75 9.03 -11.74
CA LEU A 437 30.78 8.35 -12.60
C LEU A 437 29.35 8.75 -12.27
N SER A 438 29.01 8.86 -10.98
CA SER A 438 27.65 9.22 -10.54
C SER A 438 27.29 10.67 -10.87
N LEU A 439 28.21 11.63 -10.70
CA LEU A 439 28.02 13.03 -11.11
C LEU A 439 27.88 13.17 -12.63
N ALA A 440 28.53 12.29 -13.40
CA ALA A 440 28.37 12.23 -14.85
C ALA A 440 27.03 11.64 -15.30
N ASN A 441 26.25 11.03 -14.39
CA ASN A 441 24.95 10.44 -14.72
C ASN A 441 23.85 11.51 -14.76
N ASN A 442 23.34 11.80 -15.95
CA ASN A 442 22.16 12.64 -16.09
C ASN A 442 20.89 11.83 -15.80
N GLN A 443 20.39 11.91 -14.57
CA GLN A 443 19.20 11.16 -14.13
C GLN A 443 17.99 11.43 -15.03
N LEU A 444 17.77 12.66 -15.48
CA LEU A 444 16.64 13.00 -16.36
C LEU A 444 16.76 12.33 -17.73
N ALA A 445 17.96 12.31 -18.32
CA ALA A 445 18.21 11.62 -19.59
C ALA A 445 18.02 10.10 -19.46
N VAL A 446 18.46 9.52 -18.34
CA VAL A 446 18.24 8.09 -18.04
C VAL A 446 16.76 7.79 -17.84
N ILE A 447 16.04 8.61 -17.07
CA ILE A 447 14.58 8.48 -16.89
C ILE A 447 13.84 8.60 -18.22
N GLU A 448 14.25 9.52 -19.10
CA GLU A 448 13.65 9.66 -20.43
C GLU A 448 13.91 8.41 -21.30
N ALA A 449 15.12 7.84 -21.26
CA ALA A 449 15.44 6.60 -21.96
C ALA A 449 14.67 5.38 -21.41
N LEU A 450 14.39 5.36 -20.10
CA LEU A 450 13.51 4.36 -19.46
C LEU A 450 12.03 4.58 -19.80
N GLY A 451 11.67 5.68 -20.45
CA GLY A 451 10.30 6.04 -20.77
C GLY A 451 9.52 6.68 -19.61
N GLY A 452 10.20 7.08 -18.53
CA GLY A 452 9.61 7.58 -17.28
C GLY A 452 9.32 9.07 -17.21
N LYS A 453 9.43 9.80 -18.33
CA LYS A 453 9.13 11.24 -18.37
C LYS A 453 7.68 11.51 -17.97
N GLY A 454 7.47 12.25 -16.87
CA GLY A 454 6.13 12.52 -16.32
C GLY A 454 5.50 11.33 -15.60
N ILE A 455 6.28 10.28 -15.31
CA ILE A 455 5.86 9.08 -14.54
C ILE A 455 6.71 8.97 -13.28
N SER A 456 8.03 9.13 -13.42
CA SER A 456 9.00 8.97 -12.34
C SER A 456 9.88 10.22 -12.21
N GLY A 457 10.14 10.63 -10.97
CA GLY A 457 11.11 11.67 -10.64
C GLY A 457 12.52 11.12 -10.37
N PRO A 458 13.56 11.97 -10.35
CA PRO A 458 14.90 11.58 -9.89
C PRO A 458 14.88 11.06 -8.46
N ALA A 459 15.56 9.94 -8.23
CA ALA A 459 15.72 9.35 -6.90
C ALA A 459 17.10 9.70 -6.33
N THR A 460 17.22 9.77 -5.01
CA THR A 460 18.48 10.08 -4.29
C THR A 460 18.74 9.16 -3.11
N GLN A 461 17.76 8.30 -2.80
CA GLN A 461 17.70 7.44 -1.63
C GLN A 461 16.72 6.29 -1.89
N PHE A 462 16.63 5.35 -0.96
CA PHE A 462 15.76 4.17 -1.06
C PHE A 462 14.27 4.54 -0.98
N PHE A 463 13.97 5.68 -0.36
CA PHE A 463 12.62 6.12 -0.07
C PHE A 463 12.09 7.08 -1.14
N SER A 464 10.82 6.94 -1.52
CA SER A 464 10.11 7.94 -2.34
C SER A 464 9.77 9.18 -1.51
N THR A 465 9.46 10.30 -2.15
CA THR A 465 9.11 11.56 -1.46
C THR A 465 7.88 11.45 -0.57
N ASP A 466 6.99 10.50 -0.85
CA ASP A 466 5.76 10.27 -0.09
C ASP A 466 5.99 9.36 1.12
N SER A 467 7.19 8.79 1.24
CA SER A 467 7.57 7.93 2.36
C SER A 467 7.76 8.71 3.65
N PRO A 468 7.28 8.20 4.80
CA PRO A 468 7.59 8.79 6.09
C PRO A 468 9.10 8.77 6.39
N TRP A 469 9.85 7.83 5.78
CA TRP A 469 11.30 7.65 5.97
C TRP A 469 12.16 8.57 5.09
N TRP A 470 11.56 9.29 4.14
CA TRP A 470 12.29 10.18 3.25
C TRP A 470 13.00 11.33 3.98
N SER A 471 14.25 11.60 3.58
CA SER A 471 15.08 12.67 4.13
C SER A 471 15.43 13.73 3.10
N GLN A 472 15.14 14.99 3.43
CA GLN A 472 15.61 16.15 2.67
C GLN A 472 17.12 16.30 2.73
N ALA A 473 17.75 15.99 3.87
CA ALA A 473 19.20 16.12 4.04
C ALA A 473 19.95 15.14 3.12
N VAL A 474 19.45 13.91 2.98
CA VAL A 474 20.01 12.92 2.03
C VAL A 474 19.84 13.39 0.59
N TYR A 475 18.66 13.93 0.24
CA TYR A 475 18.43 14.50 -1.08
C TYR A 475 19.41 15.65 -1.40
N ASP A 476 19.61 16.57 -0.45
CA ASP A 476 20.52 17.72 -0.64
C ASP A 476 21.99 17.30 -0.72
N ALA A 477 22.37 16.24 -0.01
CA ALA A 477 23.74 15.72 0.01
C ALA A 477 24.08 14.84 -1.20
N TYR A 478 23.09 14.30 -1.89
CA TYR A 478 23.29 13.42 -3.04
C TYR A 478 24.05 14.14 -4.18
N PRO A 479 25.04 13.51 -4.84
CA PRO A 479 25.74 14.10 -5.97
C PRO A 479 24.83 14.25 -7.21
N HIS A 480 24.13 15.38 -7.30
CA HIS A 480 23.30 15.74 -8.46
C HIS A 480 24.15 15.96 -9.71
N PHE A 481 23.58 15.69 -10.89
CA PHE A 481 24.28 15.75 -12.18
C PHE A 481 25.12 17.03 -12.36
N ASP A 482 26.44 16.85 -12.44
CA ASP A 482 27.43 17.87 -12.76
C ASP A 482 28.56 17.20 -13.54
N TYR A 483 28.45 17.25 -14.87
CA TYR A 483 29.34 16.53 -15.76
C TYR A 483 30.81 16.94 -15.64
N GLU A 484 31.08 18.22 -15.42
CA GLU A 484 32.46 18.72 -15.33
C GLU A 484 33.07 18.43 -13.95
N ALA A 485 32.29 18.51 -12.86
CA ALA A 485 32.74 18.06 -11.56
C ALA A 485 33.02 16.54 -11.55
N GLY A 486 32.17 15.74 -12.21
CA GLY A 486 32.39 14.30 -12.37
C GLY A 486 33.69 13.99 -13.11
N LYS A 487 33.93 14.68 -14.23
CA LYS A 487 35.19 14.60 -14.99
C LYS A 487 36.41 14.97 -14.15
N ALA A 488 36.33 16.03 -13.33
CA ALA A 488 37.43 16.45 -12.49
C ALA A 488 37.83 15.36 -11.48
N LEU A 489 36.87 14.69 -10.83
CA LEU A 489 37.15 13.60 -9.91
C LEU A 489 37.79 12.38 -10.59
N ILE A 490 37.32 12.02 -11.78
CA ILE A 490 37.92 10.93 -12.55
C ILE A 490 39.36 11.31 -12.94
N GLN A 491 39.59 12.54 -13.38
CA GLN A 491 40.93 13.04 -13.71
C GLN A 491 41.88 13.00 -12.50
N GLU A 492 41.41 13.39 -11.31
CA GLU A 492 42.20 13.30 -10.08
C GLU A 492 42.64 11.85 -9.78
N TYR A 493 41.79 10.86 -10.08
CA TYR A 493 42.17 9.44 -9.99
C TYR A 493 43.14 9.03 -11.10
N LEU A 494 42.96 9.52 -12.33
CA LEU A 494 43.88 9.22 -13.43
C LEU A 494 45.29 9.78 -13.21
N ASP A 495 45.37 10.93 -12.57
CA ASP A 495 46.61 11.66 -12.26
C ASP A 495 47.35 11.07 -11.04
N ASP A 496 46.68 10.20 -10.27
CA ASP A 496 47.23 9.56 -9.09
C ASP A 496 48.23 8.46 -9.49
N PRO A 497 49.53 8.59 -9.17
CA PRO A 497 50.51 7.56 -9.44
C PRO A 497 50.33 6.29 -8.59
N GLU A 498 49.51 6.34 -7.54
CA GLU A 498 49.19 5.23 -6.65
C GLU A 498 47.77 4.67 -6.88
N ARG A 499 47.12 5.03 -8.00
CA ARG A 499 45.78 4.53 -8.38
C ARG A 499 45.68 3.00 -8.31
N SER A 500 44.55 2.52 -7.79
CA SER A 500 44.34 1.12 -7.40
C SER A 500 44.26 0.14 -8.56
N ASP A 501 43.88 0.58 -9.76
CA ASP A 501 43.78 -0.28 -10.95
C ASP A 501 45.13 -0.65 -11.59
N GLY A 502 46.24 -0.11 -11.08
CA GLY A 502 47.60 -0.43 -11.52
C GLY A 502 47.95 0.05 -12.93
N LYS A 503 47.12 0.92 -13.54
CA LYS A 503 47.39 1.52 -14.85
C LYS A 503 48.38 2.69 -14.75
N ALA A 504 48.99 3.08 -15.88
CA ALA A 504 49.86 4.24 -15.90
C ALA A 504 49.05 5.55 -15.74
N VAL A 505 49.69 6.58 -15.18
CA VAL A 505 49.10 7.92 -15.04
C VAL A 505 48.56 8.42 -16.39
N GLY A 506 47.32 8.89 -16.37
CA GLY A 506 46.60 9.38 -17.55
C GLY A 506 45.96 8.30 -18.43
N GLU A 507 46.16 7.00 -18.16
CA GLU A 507 45.44 5.95 -18.88
C GLU A 507 43.98 5.86 -18.42
N LYS A 508 43.07 5.59 -19.35
CA LYS A 508 41.62 5.48 -19.08
C LYS A 508 41.31 4.34 -18.11
N ILE A 509 40.30 4.51 -17.26
CA ILE A 509 39.71 3.40 -16.50
C ILE A 509 38.87 2.50 -17.41
N ASP A 510 38.76 1.23 -17.07
CA ASP A 510 37.80 0.31 -17.70
C ASP A 510 36.64 0.07 -16.71
N VAL A 511 35.41 0.17 -17.21
CA VAL A 511 34.17 0.00 -16.43
C VAL A 511 33.27 -1.00 -17.15
N ASP A 512 32.97 -2.11 -16.51
CA ASP A 512 31.90 -3.01 -16.93
C ASP A 512 30.56 -2.51 -16.38
N LEU A 513 29.53 -2.45 -17.23
CA LEU A 513 28.15 -2.13 -16.83
C LEU A 513 27.20 -3.26 -17.24
N SER A 514 26.60 -3.93 -16.26
CA SER A 514 25.70 -5.07 -16.49
C SER A 514 24.24 -4.77 -16.14
N CYS A 515 23.30 -4.98 -17.07
CA CYS A 515 21.84 -5.02 -16.80
C CYS A 515 21.20 -6.23 -17.53
N PRO A 516 19.97 -6.64 -17.16
CA PRO A 516 19.16 -7.55 -17.97
C PRO A 516 18.90 -7.03 -19.40
N PRO A 517 18.68 -7.92 -20.41
CA PRO A 517 18.50 -7.55 -21.82
C PRO A 517 17.10 -6.97 -22.14
N ASP A 518 16.55 -6.18 -21.22
CA ASP A 518 15.31 -5.44 -21.43
C ASP A 518 15.55 -4.21 -22.32
N PRO A 519 14.72 -3.94 -23.35
CA PRO A 519 14.94 -2.82 -24.26
C PRO A 519 15.06 -1.45 -23.58
N THR A 520 14.29 -1.19 -22.52
CA THR A 520 14.34 0.09 -21.79
C THR A 520 15.62 0.20 -20.96
N LEU A 521 16.05 -0.90 -20.35
CA LEU A 521 17.33 -0.96 -19.64
C LEU A 521 18.52 -0.81 -20.60
N ILE A 522 18.47 -1.43 -21.78
CA ILE A 522 19.50 -1.26 -22.82
C ILE A 522 19.59 0.21 -23.27
N ALA A 523 18.44 0.88 -23.45
CA ALA A 523 18.41 2.30 -23.78
C ALA A 523 19.04 3.15 -22.65
N ALA A 524 18.70 2.88 -21.40
CA ALA A 524 19.28 3.55 -20.23
C ALA A 524 20.80 3.33 -20.12
N MET A 525 21.27 2.10 -20.31
CA MET A 525 22.71 1.77 -20.34
C MET A 525 23.43 2.51 -21.45
N SER A 526 22.83 2.60 -22.64
CA SER A 526 23.43 3.33 -23.77
C SER A 526 23.61 4.82 -23.45
N VAL A 527 22.70 5.42 -22.67
CA VAL A 527 22.86 6.79 -22.18
C VAL A 527 24.05 6.90 -21.20
N LEU A 528 24.15 5.99 -20.24
CA LEU A 528 25.27 5.96 -19.29
C LEU A 528 26.61 5.74 -20.00
N GLU A 529 26.68 4.77 -20.92
CA GLU A 529 27.85 4.46 -21.74
C GLU A 529 28.32 5.70 -22.52
N GLN A 530 27.39 6.41 -23.17
CA GLN A 530 27.70 7.63 -23.92
C GLN A 530 28.22 8.74 -23.02
N LEU A 531 27.60 8.96 -21.86
CA LEU A 531 28.04 9.97 -20.89
C LEU A 531 29.44 9.67 -20.35
N TRP A 532 29.68 8.43 -19.91
CA TRP A 532 30.96 8.00 -19.36
C TRP A 532 32.07 7.98 -20.40
N THR A 533 31.84 7.38 -21.58
CA THR A 533 32.84 7.38 -22.66
C THR A 533 33.11 8.79 -23.17
N GLY A 534 32.09 9.66 -23.17
CA GLY A 534 32.21 11.08 -23.54
C GLY A 534 33.14 11.89 -22.64
N THR A 535 33.48 11.39 -21.44
CA THR A 535 34.49 12.02 -20.58
C THR A 535 35.89 11.92 -21.17
N GLU A 536 36.08 11.06 -22.18
CA GLU A 536 37.35 10.64 -22.76
C GLU A 536 38.29 9.94 -21.77
N MET A 537 37.83 9.64 -20.54
CA MET A 537 38.62 9.06 -19.44
C MET A 537 38.21 7.63 -19.08
N VAL A 538 37.07 7.15 -19.61
CA VAL A 538 36.47 5.86 -19.28
C VAL A 538 36.27 5.05 -20.55
N ASN A 539 36.65 3.77 -20.52
CA ASN A 539 36.19 2.76 -21.48
C ASN A 539 35.06 1.98 -20.83
N VAL A 540 33.93 1.85 -21.52
CA VAL A 540 32.77 1.11 -20.99
C VAL A 540 32.59 -0.20 -21.75
N ASN A 541 32.38 -1.28 -21.01
CA ASN A 541 32.02 -2.60 -21.54
C ASN A 541 30.61 -2.97 -21.07
N LEU A 542 29.65 -3.03 -22.00
CA LEU A 542 28.27 -3.39 -21.67
C LEU A 542 28.08 -4.90 -21.64
N LEU A 543 27.46 -5.40 -20.58
CA LEU A 543 27.14 -6.81 -20.38
C LEU A 543 25.62 -6.97 -20.21
N ASN A 544 25.04 -7.96 -20.90
CA ASN A 544 23.62 -8.29 -20.72
C ASN A 544 23.43 -9.78 -20.47
N THR A 545 22.68 -10.11 -19.42
CA THR A 545 22.40 -11.48 -18.98
C THR A 545 20.94 -11.60 -18.55
N ASP A 546 20.32 -12.77 -18.70
CA ASP A 546 18.95 -12.99 -18.19
C ASP A 546 18.83 -12.69 -16.68
N GLN A 547 17.61 -12.48 -16.20
CA GLN A 547 17.35 -12.03 -14.82
C GLN A 547 17.93 -12.99 -13.76
N ALA A 548 17.84 -14.31 -13.97
CA ALA A 548 18.35 -15.28 -13.02
C ALA A 548 19.88 -15.25 -12.96
N THR A 549 20.54 -15.20 -14.13
CA THR A 549 21.99 -15.03 -14.22
C THR A 549 22.44 -13.70 -13.59
N HIS A 550 21.72 -12.61 -13.86
CA HIS A 550 21.99 -11.28 -13.31
C HIS A 550 21.99 -11.28 -11.77
N ILE A 551 20.95 -11.86 -11.15
CA ILE A 551 20.85 -12.03 -9.69
C ILE A 551 21.99 -12.89 -9.15
N ASN A 552 22.29 -14.03 -9.77
CA ASN A 552 23.34 -14.94 -9.30
C ASN A 552 24.75 -14.33 -9.40
N THR A 553 25.01 -13.53 -10.43
CA THR A 553 26.25 -12.77 -10.57
C THR A 553 26.40 -11.74 -9.46
N ALA A 554 25.33 -11.05 -9.08
CA ALA A 554 25.33 -10.12 -7.94
C ALA A 554 25.56 -10.85 -6.59
N LEU A 555 24.88 -11.97 -6.38
CA LEU A 555 24.97 -12.76 -5.14
C LEU A 555 26.35 -13.37 -4.90
N GLY A 556 27.08 -13.77 -5.95
CA GLY A 556 28.44 -14.31 -5.79
C GLY A 556 28.54 -15.59 -4.94
N MET A 557 27.55 -16.49 -4.99
CA MET A 557 27.57 -17.71 -4.17
C MET A 557 28.85 -18.54 -4.33
N GLY A 558 29.47 -18.52 -5.51
CA GLY A 558 30.71 -19.24 -5.81
C GLY A 558 32.00 -18.55 -5.34
N ASN A 559 31.94 -17.28 -4.89
CA ASN A 559 33.11 -16.49 -4.51
C ASN A 559 32.98 -15.84 -3.12
N GLY A 560 32.25 -16.48 -2.21
CA GLY A 560 32.09 -16.01 -0.83
C GLY A 560 31.18 -14.80 -0.69
N PHE A 561 30.20 -14.67 -1.59
CA PHE A 561 29.25 -13.56 -1.68
C PHE A 561 29.81 -12.22 -2.14
N MET A 562 31.02 -12.22 -2.71
CA MET A 562 31.65 -11.00 -3.22
C MET A 562 31.00 -10.50 -4.51
N GLY A 563 30.27 -11.34 -5.23
CA GLY A 563 29.72 -11.02 -6.55
C GLY A 563 30.79 -11.04 -7.65
N ASP A 564 30.40 -11.27 -8.90
CA ASP A 564 31.30 -11.24 -10.07
C ASP A 564 30.90 -10.10 -11.02
N HIS A 565 30.83 -8.89 -10.46
CA HIS A 565 30.41 -7.69 -11.18
C HIS A 565 31.22 -6.46 -10.78
N GLY A 566 31.43 -5.54 -11.74
CA GLY A 566 31.89 -4.18 -11.52
C GLY A 566 30.72 -3.24 -11.23
N ALA A 567 30.40 -2.34 -12.17
CA ALA A 567 29.16 -1.59 -12.13
C ALA A 567 27.99 -2.48 -12.59
N HIS A 568 26.92 -2.51 -11.80
CA HIS A 568 25.81 -3.43 -11.99
C HIS A 568 24.51 -2.68 -11.79
N CYS A 569 23.63 -2.70 -12.80
CA CYS A 569 22.32 -2.08 -12.70
C CYS A 569 21.49 -2.83 -11.68
N TRP A 570 20.75 -2.10 -10.87
CA TRP A 570 19.90 -2.71 -9.84
C TRP A 570 18.76 -1.76 -9.47
N ARG A 571 17.97 -2.19 -8.48
CA ARG A 571 16.92 -1.38 -7.85
C ARG A 571 17.03 -1.48 -6.33
N TRP A 572 16.79 -0.38 -5.66
CA TRP A 572 17.02 -0.23 -4.23
C TRP A 572 15.75 0.19 -3.50
N GLY A 573 15.64 -0.21 -2.23
CA GLY A 573 14.48 0.06 -1.40
C GLY A 573 13.36 -0.96 -1.56
N SER A 574 12.46 -0.94 -0.58
CA SER A 574 11.16 -1.58 -0.59
C SER A 574 10.24 -0.84 0.37
N GLU A 575 8.96 -1.20 0.40
CA GLU A 575 8.04 -0.72 1.44
C GLU A 575 8.30 -1.33 2.82
N ASP A 576 9.22 -2.30 2.92
CA ASP A 576 9.53 -2.91 4.19
C ASP A 576 10.19 -1.91 5.14
N ASP A 577 10.25 -2.26 6.43
CA ASP A 577 10.92 -1.45 7.43
C ASP A 577 12.35 -1.16 6.97
N PRO A 578 12.85 0.08 7.10
CA PRO A 578 14.18 0.43 6.61
C PRO A 578 15.30 -0.48 7.14
N SER A 579 15.13 -1.11 8.32
CA SER A 579 16.11 -2.06 8.86
C SER A 579 16.34 -3.26 7.95
N VAL A 580 15.37 -3.62 7.11
CA VAL A 580 15.46 -4.72 6.16
C VAL A 580 16.32 -4.28 4.97
N ALA A 581 15.82 -3.34 4.17
CA ALA A 581 16.49 -2.95 2.93
C ALA A 581 17.87 -2.29 3.17
N LEU A 582 17.99 -1.39 4.15
CA LEU A 582 19.28 -0.78 4.48
C LEU A 582 20.18 -1.76 5.23
N GLY A 583 19.61 -2.62 6.08
CA GLY A 583 20.36 -3.68 6.76
C GLY A 583 21.01 -4.62 5.75
N ASP A 584 20.26 -5.07 4.75
CA ASP A 584 20.76 -5.94 3.69
C ASP A 584 21.86 -5.25 2.86
N ALA A 585 21.67 -3.97 2.52
CA ALA A 585 22.59 -3.21 1.67
C ALA A 585 23.87 -2.71 2.36
N TYR A 586 23.90 -2.59 3.69
CA TYR A 586 25.04 -2.05 4.45
C TYR A 586 25.58 -2.98 5.55
N ALA A 587 24.95 -4.13 5.80
CA ALA A 587 25.51 -5.13 6.70
C ALA A 587 26.85 -5.65 6.18
N PRO A 588 27.73 -6.18 7.05
CA PRO A 588 28.98 -6.79 6.61
C PRO A 588 28.73 -7.83 5.52
N TRP A 589 29.32 -7.61 4.34
CA TRP A 589 28.99 -8.37 3.13
C TRP A 589 29.30 -9.86 3.24
N GLN A 590 30.29 -10.25 4.07
CA GLN A 590 30.57 -11.67 4.35
C GLN A 590 29.42 -12.36 5.10
N MET A 591 28.53 -11.59 5.73
CA MET A 591 27.38 -12.08 6.48
C MET A 591 26.05 -11.80 5.78
N SER A 592 26.01 -10.82 4.86
CA SER A 592 24.83 -10.47 4.05
C SER A 592 25.14 -10.62 2.57
N PRO A 593 24.70 -11.70 1.90
CA PRO A 593 24.87 -11.85 0.46
C PRO A 593 24.06 -10.83 -0.36
N LEU A 594 23.20 -10.04 0.31
CA LEU A 594 22.41 -8.97 -0.30
C LEU A 594 23.11 -7.61 -0.26
N ASN A 595 24.28 -7.50 0.40
CA ASN A 595 25.16 -6.34 0.26
C ASN A 595 25.99 -6.48 -1.03
N PHE A 596 25.31 -6.34 -2.16
CA PHE A 596 25.90 -6.50 -3.47
C PHE A 596 27.01 -5.47 -3.77
N SER A 597 27.00 -4.31 -3.12
CA SER A 597 28.08 -3.32 -3.27
C SER A 597 29.36 -3.70 -2.54
N ASN A 598 29.29 -4.68 -1.62
CA ASN A 598 30.31 -5.03 -0.64
C ASN A 598 30.79 -3.87 0.23
N TYR A 599 29.99 -2.80 0.33
CA TYR A 599 30.35 -1.60 1.08
C TYR A 599 30.06 -1.77 2.57
N SER A 600 30.99 -1.36 3.42
CA SER A 600 30.83 -1.36 4.86
C SER A 600 31.38 -0.08 5.46
N ASP A 601 30.65 0.50 6.41
CA ASP A 601 31.07 1.67 7.18
C ASP A 601 30.62 1.47 8.64
N ASP A 602 31.53 1.77 9.58
CA ASP A 602 31.32 1.53 11.01
C ASP A 602 30.21 2.43 11.58
N GLU A 603 30.06 3.65 11.08
CA GLU A 603 29.04 4.60 11.51
C GLU A 603 27.66 4.20 10.96
N ALA A 604 27.58 3.80 9.69
CA ALA A 604 26.35 3.24 9.11
C ALA A 604 25.92 1.97 9.85
N SER A 605 26.87 1.07 10.16
CA SER A 605 26.62 -0.16 10.90
C SER A 605 26.12 0.12 12.33
N ALA A 606 26.72 1.10 13.01
CA ALA A 606 26.29 1.51 14.35
C ALA A 606 24.89 2.14 14.33
N ALA A 607 24.59 2.98 13.33
CA ALA A 607 23.28 3.60 13.18
C ALA A 607 22.17 2.55 12.93
N LEU A 608 22.42 1.58 12.05
CA LEU A 608 21.50 0.46 11.79
C LEU A 608 21.29 -0.41 13.03
N ALA A 609 22.35 -0.69 13.78
CA ALA A 609 22.27 -1.45 15.02
C ALA A 609 21.47 -0.71 16.10
N GLU A 610 21.63 0.61 16.22
CA GLU A 610 20.85 1.42 17.16
C GLU A 610 19.38 1.54 16.73
N ALA A 611 19.09 1.63 15.43
CA ALA A 611 17.74 1.87 14.89
C ALA A 611 16.75 0.75 15.21
N ILE A 612 17.24 -0.45 15.51
CA ILE A 612 16.43 -1.59 15.94
C ILE A 612 16.32 -1.73 17.46
N THR A 613 16.90 -0.80 18.24
CA THR A 613 16.82 -0.78 19.72
C THR A 613 15.70 0.08 20.29
N THR A 614 14.99 0.80 19.43
CA THR A 614 13.91 1.70 19.80
C THR A 614 12.78 1.60 18.79
N ASP A 615 11.55 1.81 19.22
CA ASP A 615 10.36 1.97 18.40
C ASP A 615 9.99 3.46 18.20
N ASP A 616 10.79 4.40 18.74
CA ASP A 616 10.60 5.84 18.52
C ASP A 616 10.89 6.19 17.05
N PHE A 617 9.82 6.46 16.31
CA PHE A 617 9.90 6.75 14.88
C PHE A 617 10.88 7.89 14.56
N VAL A 618 10.91 8.97 15.35
CA VAL A 618 11.76 10.13 15.08
C VAL A 618 13.23 9.74 15.21
N ARG A 619 13.58 9.02 16.29
CA ARG A 619 14.96 8.55 16.49
C ARG A 619 15.38 7.57 15.41
N ARG A 620 14.52 6.63 15.02
CA ARG A 620 14.81 5.69 13.93
C ARG A 620 15.04 6.42 12.61
N LYS A 621 14.21 7.42 12.29
CA LYS A 621 14.36 8.23 11.07
C LYS A 621 15.70 8.96 11.03
N GLU A 622 16.13 9.57 12.14
CA GLU A 622 17.45 10.20 12.24
C GLU A 622 18.59 9.21 11.97
N LEU A 623 18.50 8.00 12.50
CA LEU A 623 19.53 6.96 12.30
C LEU A 623 19.59 6.48 10.85
N TYR A 624 18.45 6.29 10.19
CA TYR A 624 18.42 5.95 8.76
C TYR A 624 18.87 7.11 7.86
N GLU A 625 18.63 8.36 8.28
CA GLU A 625 19.18 9.54 7.60
C GLU A 625 20.72 9.54 7.62
N ILE A 626 21.36 9.17 8.75
CA ILE A 626 22.82 9.01 8.84
C ILE A 626 23.32 8.00 7.79
N VAL A 627 22.67 6.83 7.69
CA VAL A 627 23.03 5.80 6.70
C VAL A 627 22.91 6.35 5.28
N GLY A 628 21.82 7.07 4.97
CA GLY A 628 21.62 7.71 3.67
C GLY A 628 22.68 8.76 3.34
N LEU A 629 23.08 9.58 4.32
CA LEU A 629 24.14 10.59 4.16
C LEU A 629 25.52 9.95 3.90
N ILE A 630 25.82 8.83 4.57
CA ILE A 630 27.03 8.03 4.31
C ILE A 630 26.99 7.44 2.89
N GLY A 631 25.83 6.91 2.47
CA GLY A 631 25.61 6.45 1.10
C GLY A 631 25.86 7.55 0.05
N ALA A 632 25.34 8.76 0.28
CA ALA A 632 25.57 9.92 -0.60
C ALA A 632 27.04 10.41 -0.59
N ARG A 633 27.74 10.24 0.54
CA ARG A 633 29.16 10.57 0.68
C ARG A 633 30.04 9.60 -0.13
N ASP A 634 29.80 8.30 0.01
CA ASP A 634 30.74 7.28 -0.47
C ASP A 634 30.32 6.62 -1.79
N MET A 635 29.08 6.85 -2.21
CA MET A 635 28.49 6.38 -3.47
C MET A 635 28.72 4.88 -3.77
N PRO A 636 28.40 3.96 -2.85
CA PRO A 636 28.41 2.53 -3.17
C PRO A 636 27.31 2.18 -4.20
N MET A 637 26.26 3.01 -4.25
CA MET A 637 25.13 2.90 -5.15
C MET A 637 24.88 4.25 -5.84
N TRP A 638 24.34 4.20 -7.06
CA TRP A 638 23.80 5.38 -7.71
C TRP A 638 22.31 5.15 -8.02
N TYR A 639 21.56 6.24 -8.05
CA TYR A 639 20.13 6.21 -8.36
C TYR A 639 19.87 6.88 -9.71
N SER A 640 18.88 6.38 -10.45
CA SER A 640 18.32 7.03 -11.62
C SER A 640 17.01 7.74 -11.25
N GLY A 641 15.90 7.02 -11.17
CA GLY A 641 14.60 7.55 -10.79
C GLY A 641 13.80 6.59 -9.95
N SER A 642 12.73 7.09 -9.32
CA SER A 642 11.76 6.25 -8.62
C SER A 642 11.15 5.23 -9.58
N THR A 643 10.91 4.02 -9.10
CA THR A 643 10.34 2.95 -9.90
C THR A 643 8.83 2.92 -9.68
N ALA A 644 8.09 3.37 -10.68
CA ALA A 644 6.65 3.23 -10.72
C ALA A 644 6.28 1.76 -10.97
N THR A 645 5.23 1.29 -10.31
CA THR A 645 4.65 -0.03 -10.55
C THR A 645 3.21 0.13 -11.00
N LEU A 646 2.73 -0.82 -11.79
CA LEU A 646 1.39 -0.78 -12.37
C LEU A 646 0.72 -2.14 -12.28
N ILE A 647 -0.52 -2.13 -11.82
CA ILE A 647 -1.50 -3.16 -12.17
C ILE A 647 -2.50 -2.52 -13.14
N ALA A 648 -2.50 -2.96 -14.39
CA ALA A 648 -3.50 -2.55 -15.37
C ALA A 648 -4.56 -3.64 -15.49
N VAL A 649 -5.83 -3.26 -15.54
CA VAL A 649 -6.96 -4.20 -15.60
C VAL A 649 -7.94 -3.81 -16.69
N ALA A 650 -8.72 -4.76 -17.18
CA ALA A 650 -9.90 -4.47 -17.98
C ALA A 650 -10.90 -3.63 -17.16
N ASN A 651 -11.59 -2.70 -17.82
CA ASN A 651 -12.62 -1.89 -17.16
C ASN A 651 -13.66 -2.77 -16.44
N GLY A 652 -14.11 -2.31 -15.28
CA GLY A 652 -15.04 -3.05 -14.42
C GLY A 652 -14.36 -3.90 -13.33
N ILE A 653 -13.04 -4.09 -13.37
CA ILE A 653 -12.29 -4.68 -12.26
C ILE A 653 -11.95 -3.59 -11.25
N VAL A 654 -12.46 -3.72 -10.03
CA VAL A 654 -12.38 -2.74 -8.95
C VAL A 654 -11.94 -3.39 -7.64
N GLY A 655 -11.46 -2.61 -6.67
CA GLY A 655 -11.02 -3.14 -5.37
C GLY A 655 -9.51 -3.14 -5.12
N LEU A 656 -8.70 -2.76 -6.11
CA LEU A 656 -7.23 -2.84 -6.03
C LEU A 656 -6.58 -1.72 -5.20
N ASP A 657 -7.12 -0.50 -5.22
CA ASP A 657 -6.56 0.66 -4.50
C ASP A 657 -7.26 0.99 -3.18
N ASN A 658 -8.38 0.33 -2.89
CA ASN A 658 -9.21 0.62 -1.72
C ASN A 658 -9.40 -0.60 -0.80
N TRP A 659 -8.52 -1.60 -0.91
CA TRP A 659 -8.54 -2.75 -0.02
C TRP A 659 -8.20 -2.33 1.40
N THR A 660 -8.85 -2.99 2.36
CA THR A 660 -8.70 -2.68 3.79
C THR A 660 -8.05 -3.83 4.53
N THR A 661 -7.29 -3.48 5.55
CA THR A 661 -6.80 -4.40 6.58
C THR A 661 -7.96 -4.88 7.45
N VAL A 662 -7.74 -5.91 8.27
CA VAL A 662 -8.82 -6.56 9.04
C VAL A 662 -9.52 -5.61 10.03
N ASP A 663 -8.82 -4.57 10.50
CA ASP A 663 -9.35 -3.55 11.40
C ASP A 663 -9.94 -2.33 10.66
N GLY A 664 -10.00 -2.39 9.32
CA GLY A 664 -10.64 -1.38 8.47
C GLY A 664 -9.74 -0.22 8.06
N GLN A 665 -8.43 -0.25 8.35
CA GLN A 665 -7.48 0.74 7.83
C GLN A 665 -7.19 0.45 6.35
N LEU A 666 -6.91 1.50 5.57
CA LEU A 666 -6.51 1.32 4.18
C LEU A 666 -5.16 0.59 4.11
N GLY A 667 -5.08 -0.37 3.21
CA GLY A 667 -3.83 -1.07 2.92
C GLY A 667 -2.81 -0.19 2.22
N ILE A 668 -1.56 -0.64 2.12
CA ILE A 668 -0.47 0.09 1.44
C ILE A 668 -0.62 0.20 -0.09
N GLY A 669 -1.79 -0.09 -0.67
CA GLY A 669 -1.97 -0.20 -2.11
C GLY A 669 -1.34 -1.48 -2.66
N HIS A 670 -0.56 -1.37 -3.73
CA HIS A 670 -0.03 -2.54 -4.47
C HIS A 670 1.47 -2.41 -4.76
N PRO A 671 2.33 -2.29 -3.72
CA PRO A 671 3.77 -2.22 -3.92
C PRO A 671 4.27 -3.42 -4.71
N ASN A 672 5.25 -3.19 -5.59
CA ASN A 672 5.78 -4.19 -6.52
C ASN A 672 4.72 -4.82 -7.44
N ALA A 673 3.60 -4.11 -7.70
CA ALA A 673 2.46 -4.59 -8.48
C ALA A 673 1.85 -5.91 -7.96
N GLU A 674 1.80 -6.06 -6.64
CA GLU A 674 1.19 -7.21 -5.95
C GLU A 674 -0.24 -6.88 -5.52
N GLY A 675 -1.24 -7.43 -6.22
CA GLY A 675 -2.65 -7.11 -5.99
C GLY A 675 -3.30 -7.90 -4.84
N ARG A 676 -4.13 -7.25 -4.01
CA ARG A 676 -4.97 -7.93 -3.01
C ARG A 676 -6.28 -8.44 -3.64
N TRP A 677 -6.15 -9.45 -4.51
CA TRP A 677 -7.24 -10.01 -5.32
C TRP A 677 -8.46 -10.54 -4.54
N HIS A 678 -8.32 -10.81 -3.25
CA HIS A 678 -9.44 -11.26 -2.43
C HIS A 678 -10.50 -10.17 -2.17
N GLN A 679 -10.12 -8.90 -2.20
CA GLN A 679 -11.03 -7.76 -2.07
C GLN A 679 -11.42 -7.14 -3.42
N VAL A 680 -11.03 -7.76 -4.53
CA VAL A 680 -11.37 -7.32 -5.89
C VAL A 680 -12.72 -7.90 -6.31
N TRP A 681 -13.53 -7.13 -7.03
CA TRP A 681 -14.79 -7.58 -7.62
C TRP A 681 -15.01 -7.02 -9.04
N LEU A 682 -16.05 -7.52 -9.71
CA LEU A 682 -16.39 -7.15 -11.08
C LEU A 682 -17.68 -6.31 -11.12
N ASN A 683 -17.56 -5.04 -11.51
CA ASN A 683 -18.70 -4.20 -11.84
C ASN A 683 -19.17 -4.53 -13.26
N ASN A 684 -20.37 -5.10 -13.34
CA ASN A 684 -21.03 -5.49 -14.59
C ASN A 684 -22.02 -4.43 -15.07
#